data_AF-A0A522BLJ1-F1
#
_entry.id   AF-A0A522BLJ1-F1
#
_cell.length_a   1.000
_cell.length_b   1.000
_cell.length_c   1.000
_cell.angle_alpha   90.00
_cell.angle_beta   90.00
_cell.angle_gamma   90.00
#
_symmetry.space_group_name_H-M   'P 1'
#
loop_
_entity.id
_entity.type
_entity.pdbx_description
1 polymer ?
#
loop_
_entity_poly.entity_id
_entity_poly.type
_entity_poly.pdbx_seq_one_letter_code
_entity_poly.pdbx_strand_id
1 'polypeptide(L)'
;MTAILGISALYHDSAAALVVDGRIIAAAQEERFTRIKHDASLPVNAIRYCLQEGCVTAADLDFVGFYEKPLMKLDRLLSTYHSVAPAGFPSFLKGVPSWLRKNFSLERELRSAVGEGYKKRFVFAEHHESHAASAFFPSPFEEAAILTVDGVGEWATAALGLGKGNSISLTSTMHFPHSLGLLYSAFTYHCGFTVNSGEYKLMGLAPYGEPRYAGLILEKLIDLKEDGSFRMDMSFFDYCQGLKMTSERFDKLFGGPPRRKGMPVTRREMDMAASVQVVAEEILLRMVRHLHSLTNAQNLCMAGGVALNCVANGRIIREGPFKEVWIQPASDDAGGALGVALLIWHQMIGNRRRPEPGDSQMGSLLGPRFDNEAVESLLESNNAKYRLYDSETELLDEAVRLLEGGKVLGWFQGRMEYGPRALGNRSILGDPRSDKMQGFMNRKIKFRESFRPFAASVLKSAAGDYFEMKPDEPAGPYMLMVTDVDSSKRLTLTREQQGLCGFDKLPAARSLIPAVTHVNCSTRVQTVDNGRHGRFYRLLERFSERTGCSALVNTSFNVRGQPIVCTPEDAYRCFLSTQMDAMIIEDYLLMREEQPPLAGANGGEKSNRSRRWLESSLFAMSQNPSGSELRLFSAVWMPLFLVAAGALLCRLPGVFPATIALWTSALLSLTIGLYRPDKMRLAYMALNLVTAPIGLAVSTLAMSMVYFFVITPVSLAIKLFGRDPLSRKINSRQSSYWAPRQQSDDPGRWFRKF
;
A
#
# COMPACT_ATOMS: atom_id res chain seq x y z
N MET A 1 -13.34 -7.44 -28.73
CA MET A 1 -13.00 -7.52 -27.31
C MET A 1 -11.53 -7.19 -27.20
N THR A 2 -11.19 -6.18 -26.42
CA THR A 2 -9.81 -5.78 -26.12
C THR A 2 -9.55 -5.98 -24.64
N ALA A 3 -8.64 -6.87 -24.28
CA ALA A 3 -8.32 -7.21 -22.90
C ALA A 3 -6.95 -6.65 -22.48
N ILE A 4 -6.93 -5.86 -21.40
CA ILE A 4 -5.75 -5.15 -20.91
C ILE A 4 -5.51 -5.49 -19.45
N LEU A 5 -4.35 -6.06 -19.14
CA LEU A 5 -3.91 -6.36 -17.78
C LEU A 5 -2.88 -5.31 -17.33
N GLY A 6 -3.15 -4.63 -16.22
CA GLY A 6 -2.18 -3.74 -15.57
C GLY A 6 -1.57 -4.38 -14.33
N ILE A 7 -0.29 -4.09 -14.09
CA ILE A 7 0.51 -4.67 -13.01
C ILE A 7 1.27 -3.56 -12.26
N SER A 8 1.15 -3.59 -10.93
CA SER A 8 1.98 -2.83 -10.00
C SER A 8 2.72 -3.80 -9.07
N ALA A 9 4.04 -3.65 -8.92
CA ALA A 9 4.85 -4.60 -8.14
C ALA A 9 6.27 -4.10 -7.81
N LEU A 10 7.01 -4.91 -7.02
CA LEU A 10 8.45 -4.83 -6.75
C LEU A 10 8.91 -3.76 -5.74
N TYR A 11 7.97 -2.98 -5.17
CA TYR A 11 8.24 -2.03 -4.08
C TYR A 11 7.44 -2.34 -2.80
N HIS A 12 6.13 -2.11 -2.81
CA HIS A 12 5.13 -2.56 -1.84
C HIS A 12 3.74 -2.50 -2.49
N ASP A 13 2.73 -3.08 -1.84
CA ASP A 13 1.33 -3.04 -2.27
C ASP A 13 1.09 -3.54 -3.71
N SER A 14 1.79 -4.62 -4.09
CA SER A 14 1.65 -5.22 -5.41
C SER A 14 0.19 -5.55 -5.74
N ALA A 15 -0.21 -5.30 -6.98
CA ALA A 15 -1.58 -5.45 -7.43
C ALA A 15 -1.68 -5.76 -8.93
N ALA A 16 -2.82 -6.32 -9.32
CA ALA A 16 -3.20 -6.50 -10.71
C ALA A 16 -4.61 -5.96 -10.95
N ALA A 17 -4.87 -5.48 -12.16
CA ALA A 17 -6.19 -5.03 -12.60
C ALA A 17 -6.44 -5.42 -14.07
N LEU A 18 -7.66 -5.88 -14.38
CA LEU A 18 -8.10 -6.22 -15.73
C LEU A 18 -9.17 -5.25 -16.21
N VAL A 19 -8.92 -4.67 -17.39
CA VAL A 19 -9.86 -3.84 -18.13
C VAL A 19 -10.22 -4.54 -19.43
N VAL A 20 -11.51 -4.66 -19.73
CA VAL A 20 -12.01 -5.24 -20.98
C VAL A 20 -12.96 -4.26 -21.64
N ASP A 21 -12.66 -3.88 -22.88
CA ASP A 21 -13.46 -2.93 -23.66
C ASP A 21 -13.79 -1.63 -22.89
N GLY A 22 -12.82 -1.16 -22.10
CA GLY A 22 -12.93 0.04 -21.26
C GLY A 22 -13.64 -0.13 -19.92
N ARG A 23 -14.15 -1.32 -19.61
CA ARG A 23 -14.79 -1.63 -18.32
C ARG A 23 -13.78 -2.26 -17.36
N ILE A 24 -13.81 -1.81 -16.11
CA ILE A 24 -13.01 -2.41 -15.03
C ILE A 24 -13.69 -3.72 -14.60
N ILE A 25 -13.04 -4.85 -14.87
CA ILE A 25 -13.63 -6.17 -14.59
C ILE A 25 -13.20 -6.64 -13.20
N ALA A 26 -11.91 -6.55 -12.91
CA ALA A 26 -11.33 -7.06 -11.68
C ALA A 26 -10.10 -6.24 -11.27
N ALA A 27 -9.88 -6.11 -9.97
CA ALA A 27 -8.66 -5.55 -9.40
C ALA A 27 -8.43 -6.10 -8.00
N ALA A 28 -7.21 -6.53 -7.68
CA ALA A 28 -6.88 -7.06 -6.38
C ALA A 28 -5.42 -6.82 -6.00
N GLN A 29 -5.17 -6.69 -4.69
CA GLN A 29 -3.83 -6.59 -4.11
C GLN A 29 -3.32 -7.99 -3.76
N GLU A 30 -2.04 -8.27 -4.01
CA GLU A 30 -1.42 -9.58 -3.77
C GLU A 30 -1.47 -9.96 -2.29
N GLU A 31 -1.35 -8.99 -1.39
CA GLU A 31 -1.44 -9.21 0.05
C GLU A 31 -2.75 -9.87 0.51
N ARG A 32 -3.84 -9.74 -0.28
CA ARG A 32 -5.12 -10.40 0.03
C ARG A 32 -4.98 -11.91 -0.04
N PHE A 33 -4.21 -12.42 -0.98
CA PHE A 33 -4.01 -13.85 -1.23
C PHE A 33 -2.84 -14.42 -0.42
N THR A 34 -1.70 -13.72 -0.39
CA THR A 34 -0.49 -14.22 0.29
C THR A 34 -0.56 -14.09 1.81
N ARG A 35 -1.46 -13.23 2.29
CA ARG A 35 -1.59 -12.83 3.71
C ARG A 35 -0.34 -12.12 4.25
N ILE A 36 0.59 -11.72 3.38
CA ILE A 36 1.78 -10.94 3.69
C ILE A 36 1.42 -9.47 3.49
N LYS A 37 1.36 -8.71 4.58
CA LYS A 37 0.99 -7.29 4.51
C LYS A 37 2.01 -6.48 3.74
N HIS A 38 1.54 -5.62 2.82
CA HIS A 38 2.33 -4.82 1.89
C HIS A 38 3.23 -5.67 1.00
N ASP A 39 2.72 -6.82 0.54
CA ASP A 39 3.47 -7.72 -0.33
C ASP A 39 4.03 -6.99 -1.55
N ALA A 40 5.34 -7.08 -1.72
CA ALA A 40 6.10 -6.44 -2.80
C ALA A 40 6.47 -7.41 -3.92
N SER A 41 6.13 -8.70 -3.78
CA SER A 41 6.40 -9.72 -4.78
C SER A 41 5.56 -9.50 -6.04
N LEU A 42 5.86 -10.21 -7.11
CA LEU A 42 5.02 -10.15 -8.30
C LEU A 42 3.62 -10.68 -7.99
N PRO A 43 2.55 -10.00 -8.44
CA PRO A 43 1.19 -10.28 -8.02
C PRO A 43 0.58 -11.49 -8.74
N VAL A 44 1.18 -12.67 -8.58
CA VAL A 44 0.79 -13.89 -9.32
C VAL A 44 -0.64 -14.31 -9.00
N ASN A 45 -1.06 -14.21 -7.73
CA ASN A 45 -2.42 -14.60 -7.35
C ASN A 45 -3.45 -13.57 -7.79
N ALA A 46 -3.14 -12.28 -7.69
CA ALA A 46 -4.03 -11.23 -8.18
C ALA A 46 -4.17 -11.26 -9.71
N ILE A 47 -3.09 -11.54 -10.46
CA ILE A 47 -3.15 -11.75 -11.91
C ILE A 47 -4.06 -12.93 -12.23
N ARG A 48 -3.86 -14.08 -11.58
CA ARG A 48 -4.70 -15.27 -11.78
C ARG A 48 -6.17 -14.96 -11.53
N TYR A 49 -6.46 -14.28 -10.42
CA TYR A 49 -7.81 -13.84 -10.09
C TYR A 49 -8.42 -12.97 -11.20
N CYS A 50 -7.68 -11.94 -11.66
CA CYS A 50 -8.18 -11.03 -12.68
C CYS A 50 -8.50 -11.76 -13.99
N LEU A 51 -7.63 -12.68 -14.43
CA LEU A 51 -7.84 -13.48 -15.64
C LEU A 51 -9.05 -14.43 -15.51
N GLN A 52 -9.20 -15.06 -14.35
CA GLN A 52 -10.35 -15.93 -14.06
C GLN A 52 -11.67 -15.15 -14.05
N GLU A 53 -11.73 -14.03 -13.34
CA GLU A 53 -12.93 -13.18 -13.26
C GLU A 53 -13.33 -12.62 -14.63
N GLY A 54 -12.35 -12.27 -15.47
CA GLY A 54 -12.61 -11.82 -16.83
C GLY A 54 -12.92 -12.92 -17.84
N CYS A 55 -12.77 -14.19 -17.46
CA CYS A 55 -12.82 -15.33 -18.39
C CYS A 55 -11.86 -15.16 -19.58
N VAL A 56 -10.65 -14.63 -19.32
CA VAL A 56 -9.62 -14.33 -20.33
C VAL A 56 -8.38 -15.16 -20.01
N THR A 57 -7.75 -15.78 -21.02
CA THR A 57 -6.46 -16.44 -20.84
C THR A 57 -5.28 -15.49 -21.13
N ALA A 58 -4.07 -15.87 -20.75
CA ALA A 58 -2.87 -15.07 -21.07
C ALA A 58 -2.68 -14.84 -22.59
N ALA A 59 -3.19 -15.74 -23.44
CA ALA A 59 -3.11 -15.61 -24.89
C ALA A 59 -4.12 -14.60 -25.46
N ASP A 60 -5.24 -14.39 -24.77
CA ASP A 60 -6.32 -13.48 -25.16
C ASP A 60 -6.03 -12.02 -24.78
N LEU A 61 -5.00 -11.78 -23.96
CA LEU A 61 -4.58 -10.43 -23.60
C LEU A 61 -4.01 -9.67 -24.81
N ASP A 62 -4.50 -8.45 -25.00
CA ASP A 62 -4.01 -7.52 -26.01
C ASP A 62 -2.81 -6.74 -25.53
N PHE A 63 -2.85 -6.32 -24.28
CA PHE A 63 -1.78 -5.55 -23.66
C PHE A 63 -1.56 -5.96 -22.22
N VAL A 64 -0.30 -5.97 -21.82
CA VAL A 64 0.10 -6.02 -20.41
C VAL A 64 0.94 -4.78 -20.10
N GLY A 65 0.43 -3.97 -19.17
CA GLY A 65 1.05 -2.73 -18.71
C GLY A 65 1.74 -2.88 -17.36
N PHE A 66 2.91 -2.28 -17.20
CA PHE A 66 3.62 -2.11 -15.94
C PHE A 66 3.65 -0.63 -15.54
N TYR A 67 3.31 -0.35 -14.29
CA TYR A 67 2.96 0.99 -13.80
C TYR A 67 4.11 2.02 -13.71
N GLU A 68 5.37 1.60 -13.78
CA GLU A 68 6.55 2.47 -13.69
C GLU A 68 7.59 2.15 -14.78
N LYS A 69 8.53 3.09 -15.01
CA LYS A 69 9.69 2.91 -15.89
C LYS A 69 10.97 2.52 -15.12
N PRO A 70 11.42 1.25 -15.20
CA PRO A 70 12.52 0.77 -14.37
C PRO A 70 13.86 1.49 -14.55
N LEU A 71 14.23 1.88 -15.77
CA LEU A 71 15.56 2.46 -16.02
C LEU A 71 15.67 3.91 -15.54
N MET A 72 14.57 4.67 -15.54
CA MET A 72 14.55 6.01 -14.93
C MET A 72 14.77 5.94 -13.41
N LYS A 73 14.27 4.89 -12.75
CA LYS A 73 14.49 4.64 -11.32
C LYS A 73 15.97 4.33 -11.02
N LEU A 74 16.68 3.65 -11.93
CA LEU A 74 18.12 3.44 -11.79
C LEU A 74 18.89 4.76 -11.81
N ASP A 75 18.55 5.63 -12.75
CA ASP A 75 19.17 6.94 -12.89
C ASP A 75 19.03 7.77 -11.59
N ARG A 76 17.85 7.76 -10.96
CA ARG A 76 17.66 8.35 -9.63
C ARG A 76 18.54 7.72 -8.56
N LEU A 77 18.62 6.39 -8.51
CA LEU A 77 19.45 5.69 -7.51
C LEU A 77 20.92 6.07 -7.66
N LEU A 78 21.45 6.04 -8.88
CA LEU A 78 22.83 6.44 -9.16
C LEU A 78 23.07 7.91 -8.81
N SER A 79 22.19 8.80 -9.22
CA SER A 79 22.24 10.24 -8.89
C SER A 79 22.21 10.50 -7.38
N THR A 80 21.48 9.67 -6.63
CA THR A 80 21.45 9.71 -5.17
C THR A 80 22.82 9.40 -4.60
N TYR A 81 23.41 8.27 -4.97
CA TYR A 81 24.72 7.86 -4.49
C TYR A 81 25.84 8.83 -4.90
N HIS A 82 25.74 9.41 -6.10
CA HIS A 82 26.65 10.47 -6.52
C HIS A 82 26.57 11.72 -5.65
N SER A 83 25.38 12.07 -5.18
CA SER A 83 25.18 13.27 -4.36
C SER A 83 25.70 13.09 -2.93
N VAL A 84 25.58 11.89 -2.37
CA VAL A 84 25.92 11.61 -0.96
C VAL A 84 27.26 10.92 -0.74
N ALA A 85 27.97 10.51 -1.80
CA ALA A 85 29.27 9.84 -1.65
C ALA A 85 30.27 10.70 -0.84
N PRO A 86 31.06 10.08 0.06
CA PRO A 86 31.16 8.63 0.32
C PRO A 86 30.17 8.07 1.37
N ALA A 87 29.37 8.91 2.01
CA ALA A 87 28.51 8.52 3.15
C ALA A 87 27.43 7.49 2.77
N GLY A 88 27.05 7.42 1.49
CA GLY A 88 26.02 6.51 0.97
C GLY A 88 26.43 5.03 0.82
N PHE A 89 27.68 4.68 1.13
CA PHE A 89 28.22 3.33 0.86
C PHE A 89 27.39 2.18 1.46
N PRO A 90 26.96 2.22 2.75
CA PRO A 90 26.17 1.13 3.32
C PRO A 90 24.81 0.95 2.64
N SER A 91 24.19 2.06 2.21
CA SER A 91 22.94 2.04 1.46
C SER A 91 23.17 1.49 0.04
N PHE A 92 24.27 1.86 -0.63
CA PHE A 92 24.64 1.36 -1.95
C PHE A 92 24.79 -0.16 -1.98
N LEU A 93 25.54 -0.73 -1.04
CA LEU A 93 25.77 -2.17 -0.96
C LEU A 93 24.48 -2.99 -0.78
N LYS A 94 23.46 -2.41 -0.14
CA LYS A 94 22.16 -3.08 0.06
C LYS A 94 21.19 -2.81 -1.10
N GLY A 95 21.13 -1.57 -1.57
CA GLY A 95 20.13 -1.09 -2.52
C GLY A 95 20.41 -1.53 -3.96
N VAL A 96 21.63 -1.30 -4.46
CA VAL A 96 21.97 -1.53 -5.88
C VAL A 96 21.90 -3.00 -6.28
N PRO A 97 22.49 -3.95 -5.52
CA PRO A 97 22.38 -5.38 -5.88
C PRO A 97 20.93 -5.89 -5.89
N SER A 98 20.12 -5.45 -4.91
CA SER A 98 18.70 -5.80 -4.84
C SER A 98 17.93 -5.27 -6.05
N TRP A 99 18.19 -4.02 -6.44
CA TRP A 99 17.58 -3.40 -7.63
C TRP A 99 18.01 -4.10 -8.92
N LEU A 100 19.31 -4.39 -9.09
CA LEU A 100 19.85 -5.07 -10.29
C LEU A 100 19.19 -6.45 -10.45
N ARG A 101 19.13 -7.22 -9.37
CA ARG A 101 18.52 -8.56 -9.39
C ARG A 101 17.06 -8.53 -9.83
N LYS A 102 16.28 -7.54 -9.36
CA LYS A 102 14.85 -7.42 -9.70
C LYS A 102 14.62 -6.96 -11.15
N ASN A 103 15.48 -6.09 -11.69
CA ASN A 103 15.20 -5.43 -12.96
C ASN A 103 15.79 -6.12 -14.19
N PHE A 104 16.94 -6.81 -14.08
CA PHE A 104 17.50 -7.57 -15.21
C PHE A 104 16.57 -8.68 -15.70
N SER A 105 15.76 -9.25 -14.80
CA SER A 105 14.81 -10.32 -15.09
C SER A 105 13.37 -9.86 -15.21
N LEU A 106 13.06 -8.55 -15.09
CA LEU A 106 11.69 -8.05 -14.97
C LEU A 106 10.74 -8.60 -16.05
N GLU A 107 11.09 -8.49 -17.33
CA GLU A 107 10.21 -9.00 -18.41
C GLU A 107 10.03 -10.51 -18.35
N ARG A 108 11.08 -11.25 -17.99
CA ARG A 108 11.02 -12.71 -17.84
C ARG A 108 10.10 -13.08 -16.67
N GLU A 109 10.23 -12.38 -15.55
CA GLU A 109 9.40 -12.62 -14.37
C GLU A 109 7.95 -12.18 -14.58
N LEU A 110 7.70 -11.03 -15.23
CA LEU A 110 6.37 -10.60 -15.65
C LEU A 110 5.74 -11.65 -16.58
N ARG A 111 6.47 -12.13 -17.58
CA ARG A 111 5.97 -13.19 -18.48
C ARG A 111 5.67 -14.48 -17.74
N SER A 112 6.51 -14.85 -16.77
CA SER A 112 6.26 -16.01 -15.90
C SER A 112 5.03 -15.81 -15.01
N ALA A 113 4.77 -14.60 -14.53
CA ALA A 113 3.63 -14.30 -13.67
C ALA A 113 2.30 -14.22 -14.45
N VAL A 114 2.32 -13.66 -15.66
CA VAL A 114 1.16 -13.58 -16.57
C VAL A 114 0.83 -14.94 -17.17
N GLY A 115 1.85 -15.72 -17.52
CA GLY A 115 1.73 -17.03 -18.16
C GLY A 115 2.33 -17.04 -19.57
N GLU A 116 2.84 -18.20 -19.97
CA GLU A 116 3.60 -18.38 -21.23
C GLU A 116 2.77 -18.14 -22.50
N GLY A 117 1.44 -18.10 -22.39
CA GLY A 117 0.53 -17.75 -23.48
C GLY A 117 0.69 -16.31 -23.98
N TYR A 118 1.13 -15.37 -23.13
CA TYR A 118 1.32 -13.98 -23.53
C TYR A 118 2.65 -13.80 -24.29
N LYS A 119 2.57 -13.47 -25.58
CA LYS A 119 3.72 -13.32 -26.49
C LYS A 119 3.98 -11.88 -26.96
N LYS A 120 3.09 -10.94 -26.65
CA LYS A 120 3.19 -9.53 -27.09
C LYS A 120 4.22 -8.76 -26.22
N ARG A 121 4.53 -7.52 -26.61
CA ARG A 121 5.44 -6.62 -25.86
C ARG A 121 4.73 -6.08 -24.61
N PHE A 122 5.50 -5.80 -23.57
CA PHE A 122 4.99 -5.10 -22.38
C PHE A 122 4.96 -3.59 -22.64
N VAL A 123 3.95 -2.93 -22.07
CA VAL A 123 3.83 -1.47 -22.01
C VAL A 123 4.33 -0.99 -20.66
N PHE A 124 5.06 0.12 -20.63
CA PHE A 124 5.59 0.76 -19.43
C PHE A 124 5.09 2.21 -19.39
N ALA A 125 4.35 2.57 -18.35
CA ALA A 125 3.94 3.93 -18.06
C ALA A 125 4.83 4.57 -16.99
N GLU A 126 4.81 5.90 -16.87
CA GLU A 126 5.44 6.57 -15.73
C GLU A 126 4.57 6.42 -14.48
N HIS A 127 5.21 6.28 -13.30
CA HIS A 127 4.53 6.04 -12.01
C HIS A 127 3.43 7.05 -11.71
N HIS A 128 3.73 8.34 -11.83
CA HIS A 128 2.75 9.41 -11.60
C HIS A 128 1.70 9.52 -12.72
N GLU A 129 2.03 9.10 -13.95
CA GLU A 129 1.04 9.02 -15.05
C GLU A 129 0.05 7.88 -14.77
N SER A 130 0.51 6.76 -14.21
CA SER A 130 -0.34 5.67 -13.73
C SER A 130 -1.24 6.12 -12.58
N HIS A 131 -0.73 6.86 -11.58
CA HIS A 131 -1.58 7.44 -10.53
C HIS A 131 -2.60 8.43 -11.06
N ALA A 132 -2.21 9.31 -11.99
CA ALA A 132 -3.11 10.26 -12.61
C ALA A 132 -4.24 9.54 -13.38
N ALA A 133 -3.89 8.51 -14.14
CA ALA A 133 -4.82 7.67 -14.89
C ALA A 133 -5.78 6.90 -14.00
N SER A 134 -5.28 6.35 -12.89
CA SER A 134 -6.13 5.64 -11.93
C SER A 134 -7.12 6.56 -11.27
N ALA A 135 -6.87 7.87 -11.21
CA ALA A 135 -7.84 8.82 -10.67
C ALA A 135 -8.77 9.45 -11.69
N PHE A 136 -8.24 9.95 -12.81
CA PHE A 136 -9.04 10.69 -13.77
C PHE A 136 -10.01 9.78 -14.52
N PHE A 137 -9.54 8.65 -15.09
CA PHE A 137 -10.39 7.83 -15.95
C PHE A 137 -11.63 7.23 -15.27
N PRO A 138 -11.56 6.73 -14.01
CA PRO A 138 -12.75 6.24 -13.32
C PRO A 138 -13.58 7.33 -12.63
N SER A 139 -13.11 8.58 -12.58
CA SER A 139 -13.89 9.69 -12.02
C SER A 139 -15.17 9.96 -12.83
N PRO A 140 -16.16 10.65 -12.27
CA PRO A 140 -17.36 11.07 -13.01
C PRO A 140 -17.14 12.32 -13.88
N PHE A 141 -15.93 12.88 -13.92
CA PHE A 141 -15.68 14.19 -14.54
C PHE A 141 -15.18 14.06 -15.99
N GLU A 142 -15.78 14.80 -16.92
CA GLU A 142 -15.27 14.92 -18.30
C GLU A 142 -13.94 15.70 -18.34
N GLU A 143 -13.80 16.71 -17.46
CA GLU A 143 -12.61 17.53 -17.30
C GLU A 143 -12.34 17.73 -15.79
N ALA A 144 -11.09 17.52 -15.38
CA ALA A 144 -10.67 17.71 -13.99
C ALA A 144 -9.18 18.04 -13.92
N ALA A 145 -8.83 18.93 -12.99
CA ALA A 145 -7.45 19.08 -12.57
C ALA A 145 -6.97 17.80 -11.88
N ILE A 146 -5.69 17.47 -12.02
CA ILE A 146 -5.11 16.25 -11.46
C ILE A 146 -3.94 16.62 -10.55
N LEU A 147 -4.00 16.14 -9.31
CA LEU A 147 -2.92 16.22 -8.34
C LEU A 147 -2.51 14.82 -7.90
N THR A 148 -1.27 14.43 -8.20
CA THR A 148 -0.68 13.21 -7.63
C THR A 148 0.40 13.58 -6.63
N VAL A 149 0.37 12.99 -5.43
CA VAL A 149 1.37 13.24 -4.38
C VAL A 149 1.70 11.94 -3.69
N ASP A 150 2.98 11.56 -3.71
CA ASP A 150 3.43 10.25 -3.28
C ASP A 150 4.78 10.31 -2.54
N GLY A 151 5.23 9.17 -2.03
CA GLY A 151 6.57 8.99 -1.48
C GLY A 151 7.62 9.29 -2.54
N VAL A 152 7.82 8.37 -3.48
CA VAL A 152 8.78 8.52 -4.59
C VAL A 152 8.41 7.60 -5.76
N GLY A 153 8.24 8.17 -6.96
CA GLY A 153 8.20 7.40 -8.21
C GLY A 153 9.60 7.12 -8.78
N GLU A 154 9.75 7.28 -10.10
CA GLU A 154 11.06 7.22 -10.75
C GLU A 154 11.94 8.40 -10.35
N TRP A 155 11.37 9.60 -10.42
CA TRP A 155 11.97 10.87 -9.98
C TRP A 155 10.93 11.76 -9.30
N ALA A 156 9.72 11.80 -9.87
CA ALA A 156 8.63 12.60 -9.35
C ALA A 156 8.19 12.14 -7.95
N THR A 157 7.78 13.12 -7.15
CA THR A 157 7.19 12.95 -5.81
C THR A 157 5.82 13.61 -5.74
N ALA A 158 5.57 14.59 -6.61
CA ALA A 158 4.26 15.12 -6.91
C ALA A 158 4.17 15.52 -8.38
N ALA A 159 2.97 15.48 -8.95
CA ALA A 159 2.70 15.98 -10.29
C ALA A 159 1.36 16.72 -10.36
N LEU A 160 1.35 17.80 -11.14
CA LEU A 160 0.20 18.62 -11.48
C LEU A 160 -0.17 18.41 -12.95
N GLY A 161 -1.47 18.42 -13.25
CA GLY A 161 -1.92 18.31 -14.63
C GLY A 161 -3.42 18.51 -14.83
N LEU A 162 -3.87 18.24 -16.05
CA LEU A 162 -5.26 18.29 -16.47
C LEU A 162 -5.64 16.99 -17.17
N GLY A 163 -6.79 16.44 -16.83
CA GLY A 163 -7.45 15.39 -17.60
C GLY A 163 -8.61 16.00 -18.37
N LYS A 164 -8.72 15.66 -19.66
CA LYS A 164 -9.84 16.06 -20.52
C LYS A 164 -10.20 14.94 -21.50
N GLY A 165 -11.46 14.52 -21.47
CA GLY A 165 -11.95 13.42 -22.30
C GLY A 165 -11.18 12.13 -22.05
N ASN A 166 -10.46 11.63 -23.05
CA ASN A 166 -9.65 10.41 -22.98
C ASN A 166 -8.14 10.66 -22.80
N SER A 167 -7.75 11.89 -22.44
CA SER A 167 -6.34 12.28 -22.33
C SER A 167 -6.00 12.89 -20.98
N ILE A 168 -4.77 12.66 -20.54
CA ILE A 168 -4.16 13.24 -19.35
C ILE A 168 -2.87 13.93 -19.75
N SER A 169 -2.68 15.16 -19.28
CA SER A 169 -1.45 15.92 -19.44
C SER A 169 -0.91 16.40 -18.10
N LEU A 170 0.23 15.85 -17.70
CA LEU A 170 0.97 16.30 -16.51
C LEU A 170 2.01 17.34 -16.93
N THR A 171 1.84 18.56 -16.42
CA THR A 171 2.59 19.76 -16.86
C THR A 171 3.73 20.13 -15.91
N SER A 172 3.63 19.76 -14.64
CA SER A 172 4.61 20.16 -13.62
C SER A 172 4.86 19.04 -12.62
N THR A 173 6.11 18.88 -12.17
CA THR A 173 6.51 17.88 -11.19
C THR A 173 7.42 18.45 -10.10
N MET A 174 7.33 17.88 -8.90
CA MET A 174 8.39 17.97 -7.90
C MET A 174 9.21 16.70 -7.93
N HIS A 175 10.49 16.78 -7.57
CA HIS A 175 11.41 15.66 -7.67
C HIS A 175 12.03 15.27 -6.32
N PHE A 176 12.36 13.99 -6.22
CA PHE A 176 13.18 13.42 -5.16
C PHE A 176 14.48 14.22 -4.99
N PRO A 177 14.91 14.52 -3.76
CA PRO A 177 14.44 13.98 -2.48
C PRO A 177 13.28 14.74 -1.83
N HIS A 178 12.78 15.79 -2.47
CA HIS A 178 11.76 16.67 -1.90
C HIS A 178 10.37 16.04 -2.04
N SER A 179 9.92 15.37 -0.98
CA SER A 179 8.66 14.60 -0.97
C SER A 179 7.87 14.85 0.31
N LEU A 180 6.57 15.09 0.16
CA LEU A 180 5.66 15.23 1.29
C LEU A 180 5.45 13.88 1.98
N GLY A 181 5.40 12.80 1.19
CA GLY A 181 5.36 11.44 1.71
C GLY A 181 6.58 11.14 2.59
N LEU A 182 7.79 11.46 2.12
CA LEU A 182 9.02 11.23 2.90
C LEU A 182 9.13 12.13 4.12
N LEU A 183 8.68 13.39 4.06
CA LEU A 183 8.57 14.26 5.23
C LEU A 183 7.67 13.62 6.29
N TYR A 184 6.47 13.19 5.90
CA TYR A 184 5.52 12.56 6.79
C TYR A 184 6.04 11.22 7.36
N SER A 185 6.72 10.42 6.54
CA SER A 185 7.39 9.18 6.96
C SER A 185 8.56 9.44 7.92
N ALA A 186 9.26 10.58 7.82
CA ALA A 186 10.32 10.94 8.76
C ALA A 186 9.76 11.19 10.17
N PHE A 187 8.65 11.91 10.29
CA PHE A 187 7.94 12.05 11.57
C PHE A 187 7.32 10.73 12.04
N THR A 188 6.80 9.91 11.12
CA THR A 188 6.29 8.57 11.44
C THR A 188 7.38 7.71 12.09
N TYR A 189 8.56 7.71 11.49
CA TYR A 189 9.75 7.03 12.00
C TYR A 189 10.18 7.61 13.36
N HIS A 190 10.27 8.94 13.48
CA HIS A 190 10.73 9.60 14.70
C HIS A 190 9.77 9.39 15.88
N CYS A 191 8.46 9.33 15.61
CA CYS A 191 7.43 8.94 16.58
C CYS A 191 7.40 7.43 16.86
N GLY A 192 8.35 6.64 16.37
CA GLY A 192 8.50 5.21 16.68
C GLY A 192 7.49 4.30 16.01
N PHE A 193 6.89 4.73 14.90
CA PHE A 193 6.02 3.92 14.05
C PHE A 193 6.81 3.35 12.86
N THR A 194 6.26 2.29 12.25
CA THR A 194 6.88 1.65 11.09
C THR A 194 6.59 2.47 9.83
N VAL A 195 7.61 2.81 9.06
CA VAL A 195 7.47 3.50 7.75
C VAL A 195 6.70 2.63 6.75
N ASN A 196 5.98 3.26 5.81
CA ASN A 196 5.10 2.64 4.81
C ASN A 196 3.94 1.81 5.38
N SER A 197 3.64 1.98 6.68
CA SER A 197 2.57 1.24 7.35
C SER A 197 2.09 1.89 8.65
N GLY A 198 2.66 3.03 9.05
CA GLY A 198 2.46 3.69 10.34
C GLY A 198 1.99 5.13 10.20
N GLU A 199 1.97 5.66 8.99
CA GLU A 199 1.60 7.02 8.63
C GLU A 199 0.15 7.30 9.09
N TYR A 200 -0.78 6.36 8.89
CA TYR A 200 -2.14 6.49 9.41
C TYR A 200 -2.21 6.49 10.95
N LYS A 201 -1.21 5.94 11.66
CA LYS A 201 -1.13 6.02 13.13
C LYS A 201 -0.70 7.41 13.56
N LEU A 202 0.27 8.00 12.84
CA LEU A 202 0.68 9.38 13.06
C LEU A 202 -0.49 10.32 12.82
N MET A 203 -1.22 10.14 11.71
CA MET A 203 -2.44 10.89 11.41
C MET A 203 -3.49 10.74 12.52
N GLY A 204 -3.75 9.52 12.99
CA GLY A 204 -4.69 9.28 14.09
C GLY A 204 -4.21 9.78 15.45
N LEU A 205 -2.91 10.07 15.62
CA LEU A 205 -2.32 10.63 16.83
C LEU A 205 -2.41 12.17 16.86
N ALA A 206 -2.46 12.82 15.70
CA ALA A 206 -2.43 14.27 15.58
C ALA A 206 -3.45 15.01 16.47
N PRO A 207 -4.73 14.59 16.61
CA PRO A 207 -5.69 15.36 17.40
C PRO A 207 -5.48 15.28 18.93
N TYR A 208 -4.53 14.46 19.40
CA TYR A 208 -4.17 14.39 20.81
C TYR A 208 -3.10 15.41 21.21
N GLY A 209 -2.41 16.01 20.23
CA GLY A 209 -1.37 17.01 20.46
C GLY A 209 -1.80 18.43 20.12
N GLU A 210 -0.88 19.35 20.33
CA GLU A 210 -0.93 20.73 19.86
C GLU A 210 0.13 20.95 18.78
N PRO A 211 -0.12 21.73 17.72
CA PRO A 211 0.82 21.94 16.61
C PRO A 211 2.00 22.87 16.96
N ARG A 212 2.63 22.67 18.11
CA ARG A 212 3.69 23.52 18.68
C ARG A 212 4.95 23.61 17.81
N TYR A 213 5.20 22.59 17.00
CA TYR A 213 6.37 22.52 16.13
C TYR A 213 6.06 22.92 14.68
N ALA A 214 4.83 23.30 14.33
CA ALA A 214 4.48 23.61 12.94
C ALA A 214 5.34 24.77 12.39
N GLY A 215 5.47 25.85 13.17
CA GLY A 215 6.35 26.97 12.82
C GLY A 215 7.82 26.55 12.70
N LEU A 216 8.31 25.68 13.60
CA LEU A 216 9.68 25.18 13.56
C LEU A 216 9.96 24.34 12.30
N ILE A 217 8.99 23.53 11.86
CA ILE A 217 9.09 22.76 10.62
C ILE A 217 9.19 23.70 9.42
N LEU A 218 8.31 24.70 9.34
CA LEU A 218 8.28 25.69 8.26
C LEU A 218 9.52 26.60 8.25
N GLU A 219 10.15 26.84 9.40
CA GLU A 219 11.33 27.70 9.47
C GLU A 219 12.63 26.93 9.21
N LYS A 220 12.75 25.69 9.70
CA LYS A 220 14.03 24.97 9.75
C LYS A 220 14.11 23.77 8.81
N LEU A 221 13.00 23.09 8.53
CA LEU A 221 13.02 21.84 7.77
C LEU A 221 12.69 22.03 6.30
N ILE A 222 11.78 22.96 5.97
CA ILE A 222 11.29 23.14 4.61
C ILE A 222 11.28 24.61 4.22
N ASP A 223 11.54 24.88 2.94
CA ASP A 223 11.27 26.17 2.30
C ASP A 223 10.01 26.00 1.44
N LEU A 224 8.85 26.30 2.01
CA LEU A 224 7.54 26.19 1.37
C LEU A 224 7.19 27.49 0.62
N LYS A 225 6.78 27.36 -0.63
CA LYS A 225 6.34 28.48 -1.49
C LYS A 225 4.82 28.66 -1.48
N GLU A 226 4.38 29.78 -2.01
CA GLU A 226 2.94 30.11 -2.12
C GLU A 226 2.19 29.16 -3.06
N ASP A 227 2.87 28.63 -4.07
CA ASP A 227 2.32 27.65 -5.01
C ASP A 227 2.30 26.19 -4.48
N GLY A 228 2.65 26.01 -3.20
CA GLY A 228 2.70 24.73 -2.51
C GLY A 228 3.93 23.88 -2.83
N SER A 229 4.79 24.30 -3.76
CA SER A 229 6.07 23.63 -3.99
C SER A 229 7.03 23.90 -2.83
N PHE A 230 7.91 22.94 -2.54
CA PHE A 230 8.86 23.09 -1.44
C PHE A 230 10.16 22.33 -1.68
N ARG A 231 11.20 22.73 -0.94
CA ARG A 231 12.41 21.95 -0.76
C ARG A 231 12.65 21.71 0.73
N MET A 232 13.23 20.55 1.04
CA MET A 232 13.62 20.18 2.39
C MET A 232 15.11 20.42 2.60
N ASP A 233 15.48 20.87 3.81
CA ASP A 233 16.87 20.89 4.24
C ASP A 233 17.32 19.45 4.51
N MET A 234 18.00 18.88 3.52
CA MET A 234 18.47 17.51 3.54
C MET A 234 19.47 17.20 4.66
N SER A 235 20.02 18.20 5.36
CA SER A 235 20.87 17.98 6.53
C SER A 235 20.13 17.37 7.73
N PHE A 236 18.79 17.45 7.75
CA PHE A 236 17.96 16.85 8.79
C PHE A 236 17.55 15.40 8.47
N PHE A 237 17.74 14.93 7.24
CA PHE A 237 17.25 13.63 6.79
C PHE A 237 18.39 12.67 6.45
N ASP A 238 18.19 11.38 6.70
CA ASP A 238 19.22 10.35 6.49
C ASP A 238 18.87 9.36 5.39
N TYR A 239 17.64 9.36 4.87
CA TYR A 239 17.16 8.33 3.93
C TYR A 239 17.87 8.33 2.55
N CYS A 240 18.58 9.41 2.20
CA CYS A 240 19.40 9.44 0.97
C CYS A 240 20.76 8.75 1.13
N GLN A 241 21.27 8.62 2.36
CA GLN A 241 22.65 8.20 2.63
C GLN A 241 22.75 7.00 3.58
N GLY A 242 21.87 6.91 4.56
CA GLY A 242 21.83 5.86 5.57
C GLY A 242 20.66 4.90 5.40
N LEU A 243 20.30 4.25 6.50
CA LEU A 243 19.23 3.25 6.60
C LEU A 243 18.10 3.74 7.53
N LYS A 244 18.12 5.02 7.91
CA LYS A 244 17.15 5.69 8.78
C LYS A 244 16.47 6.82 8.02
N MET A 245 15.35 7.32 8.54
CA MET A 245 14.67 8.48 7.95
C MET A 245 15.28 9.80 8.41
N THR A 246 15.61 9.92 9.70
CA THR A 246 16.04 11.17 10.35
C THR A 246 17.50 11.12 10.78
N SER A 247 18.15 12.29 10.80
CA SER A 247 19.53 12.49 11.25
C SER A 247 19.60 12.92 12.73
N GLU A 248 20.82 12.98 13.29
CA GLU A 248 21.04 13.56 14.63
C GLU A 248 20.64 15.04 14.74
N ARG A 249 20.67 15.80 13.63
CA ARG A 249 20.20 17.19 13.64
C ARG A 249 18.69 17.26 13.86
N PHE A 250 17.95 16.31 13.27
CA PHE A 250 16.51 16.18 13.50
C PHE A 250 16.26 15.81 14.97
N ASP A 251 17.01 14.85 15.49
CA ASP A 251 16.90 14.44 16.90
C ASP A 251 17.12 15.64 17.85
N LYS A 252 18.16 16.45 17.61
CA LYS A 252 18.41 17.67 18.39
C LYS A 252 17.27 18.69 18.25
N LEU A 253 16.74 18.87 17.03
CA LEU A 253 15.67 19.83 16.75
C LEU A 253 14.37 19.49 17.51
N PHE A 254 14.06 18.21 17.67
CA PHE A 254 12.84 17.73 18.36
C PHE A 254 13.12 17.18 19.76
N GLY A 255 14.24 17.57 20.38
CA GLY A 255 14.49 17.32 21.80
C GLY A 255 14.76 15.86 22.16
N GLY A 256 15.39 15.09 21.26
CA GLY A 256 15.93 13.77 21.55
C GLY A 256 15.80 12.76 20.41
N PRO A 257 16.29 11.52 20.60
CA PRO A 257 16.25 10.49 19.58
C PRO A 257 14.81 10.00 19.25
N PRO A 258 14.64 9.27 18.13
CA PRO A 258 13.38 8.62 17.78
C PRO A 258 12.85 7.76 18.92
N ARG A 259 11.52 7.79 19.13
CA ARG A 259 10.86 6.94 20.12
C ARG A 259 11.11 5.46 19.77
N ARG A 260 11.57 4.67 20.74
CA ARG A 260 11.72 3.22 20.54
C ARG A 260 10.35 2.55 20.46
N LYS A 261 10.22 1.59 19.55
CA LYS A 261 8.98 0.81 19.36
C LYS A 261 8.60 0.12 20.67
N GLY A 262 7.33 0.22 21.06
CA GLY A 262 6.80 -0.35 22.31
C GLY A 262 6.84 0.59 23.51
N MET A 263 7.62 1.68 23.48
CA MET A 263 7.60 2.69 24.54
C MET A 263 6.29 3.50 24.52
N PRO A 264 5.82 4.03 25.66
CA PRO A 264 4.66 4.92 25.70
C PRO A 264 4.83 6.12 24.78
N VAL A 265 3.73 6.55 24.16
CA VAL A 265 3.67 7.79 23.39
C VAL A 265 3.54 8.96 24.36
N THR A 266 4.41 9.95 24.25
CA THR A 266 4.40 11.14 25.12
C THR A 266 3.78 12.34 24.41
N ARG A 267 3.61 13.44 25.15
CA ARG A 267 3.16 14.72 24.58
C ARG A 267 4.04 15.19 23.42
N ARG A 268 5.35 14.92 23.48
CA ARG A 268 6.30 15.26 22.42
C ARG A 268 5.90 14.66 21.07
N GLU A 269 5.58 13.36 21.05
CA GLU A 269 5.17 12.67 19.82
C GLU A 269 3.76 13.09 19.37
N MET A 270 2.86 13.41 20.30
CA MET A 270 1.53 13.95 19.97
C MET A 270 1.66 15.32 19.29
N ASP A 271 2.45 16.22 19.87
CA ASP A 271 2.64 17.57 19.35
C ASP A 271 3.40 17.55 18.01
N MET A 272 4.37 16.65 17.83
CA MET A 272 5.00 16.42 16.53
C MET A 272 4.00 15.93 15.48
N ALA A 273 3.14 14.96 15.83
CA ALA A 273 2.10 14.45 14.94
C ALA A 273 1.11 15.56 14.53
N ALA A 274 0.65 16.37 15.49
CA ALA A 274 -0.22 17.53 15.22
C ALA A 274 0.46 18.54 14.30
N SER A 275 1.74 18.83 14.55
CA SER A 275 2.50 19.83 13.81
C SER A 275 2.74 19.46 12.35
N VAL A 276 3.23 18.23 12.09
CA VAL A 276 3.46 17.78 10.71
C VAL A 276 2.16 17.62 9.94
N GLN A 277 1.07 17.27 10.62
CA GLN A 277 -0.25 17.15 10.01
C GLN A 277 -0.75 18.52 9.52
N VAL A 278 -0.67 19.57 10.35
CA VAL A 278 -0.98 20.96 9.93
C VAL A 278 -0.12 21.42 8.75
N VAL A 279 1.19 21.12 8.78
CA VAL A 279 2.10 21.48 7.68
C VAL A 279 1.75 20.72 6.39
N ALA A 280 1.44 19.43 6.47
CA ALA A 280 1.05 18.63 5.31
C ALA A 280 -0.26 19.13 4.68
N GLU A 281 -1.24 19.49 5.51
CA GLU A 281 -2.49 20.09 5.06
C GLU A 281 -2.28 21.42 4.34
N GLU A 282 -1.42 22.28 4.88
CA GLU A 282 -1.11 23.59 4.28
C GLU A 282 -0.39 23.44 2.94
N ILE A 283 0.59 22.54 2.85
CA ILE A 283 1.29 22.24 1.59
C ILE A 283 0.27 21.81 0.52
N LEU A 284 -0.56 20.82 0.83
CA LEU A 284 -1.53 20.29 -0.13
C LEU A 284 -2.56 21.34 -0.54
N LEU A 285 -3.06 22.15 0.39
CA LEU A 285 -4.02 23.21 0.08
C LEU A 285 -3.43 24.27 -0.85
N ARG A 286 -2.17 24.66 -0.66
CA ARG A 286 -1.46 25.56 -1.58
C ARG A 286 -1.27 24.95 -2.97
N MET A 287 -0.88 23.66 -3.04
CA MET A 287 -0.75 22.95 -4.32
C MET A 287 -2.09 22.92 -5.08
N VAL A 288 -3.19 22.62 -4.37
CA VAL A 288 -4.55 22.59 -4.92
C VAL A 288 -4.97 23.97 -5.44
N ARG A 289 -4.74 25.04 -4.67
CA ARG A 289 -5.04 26.43 -5.11
C ARG A 289 -4.23 26.84 -6.32
N HIS A 290 -2.94 26.51 -6.33
CA HIS A 290 -2.08 26.75 -7.47
C HIS A 290 -2.55 25.98 -8.71
N LEU A 291 -2.86 24.70 -8.57
CA LEU A 291 -3.37 23.86 -9.65
C LEU A 291 -4.67 24.41 -10.24
N HIS A 292 -5.59 24.89 -9.39
CA HIS A 292 -6.81 25.56 -9.87
C HIS A 292 -6.47 26.83 -10.67
N SER A 293 -5.49 27.64 -10.23
CA SER A 293 -5.06 28.83 -10.99
C SER A 293 -4.43 28.49 -12.34
N LEU A 294 -3.80 27.32 -12.47
CA LEU A 294 -3.18 26.86 -13.72
C LEU A 294 -4.21 26.30 -14.72
N THR A 295 -5.23 25.60 -14.22
CA THR A 295 -6.15 24.80 -15.05
C THR A 295 -7.52 25.43 -15.23
N ASN A 296 -7.96 26.24 -14.27
CA ASN A 296 -9.32 26.78 -14.15
C ASN A 296 -10.43 25.69 -14.16
N ALA A 297 -10.05 24.42 -13.94
CA ALA A 297 -10.99 23.31 -13.93
C ALA A 297 -11.85 23.34 -12.67
N GLN A 298 -13.11 22.93 -12.81
CA GLN A 298 -14.08 22.95 -11.71
C GLN A 298 -13.93 21.77 -10.74
N ASN A 299 -13.31 20.68 -11.21
CA ASN A 299 -13.20 19.43 -10.47
C ASN A 299 -11.74 19.03 -10.27
N LEU A 300 -11.48 18.28 -9.20
CA LEU A 300 -10.16 17.78 -8.83
C LEU A 300 -10.15 16.26 -8.72
N CYS A 301 -9.17 15.61 -9.35
CA CYS A 301 -8.83 14.21 -9.14
C CYS A 301 -7.52 14.08 -8.36
N MET A 302 -7.49 13.22 -7.33
CA MET A 302 -6.30 12.98 -6.51
C MET A 302 -5.90 11.50 -6.43
N ALA A 303 -4.59 11.24 -6.44
CA ALA A 303 -3.97 9.93 -6.21
C ALA A 303 -2.54 10.07 -5.65
N GLY A 304 -1.88 8.93 -5.44
CA GLY A 304 -0.57 8.83 -4.76
C GLY A 304 -0.76 8.58 -3.26
N GLY A 305 0.22 7.96 -2.60
CA GLY A 305 0.07 7.50 -1.21
C GLY A 305 -0.33 8.59 -0.22
N VAL A 306 0.04 9.86 -0.49
CA VAL A 306 -0.34 11.01 0.36
C VAL A 306 -1.83 11.35 0.23
N ALA A 307 -2.48 11.04 -0.90
CA ALA A 307 -3.92 11.21 -1.08
C ALA A 307 -4.76 10.28 -0.18
N LEU A 308 -4.15 9.34 0.56
CA LEU A 308 -4.81 8.59 1.62
C LEU A 308 -4.94 9.37 2.95
N ASN A 309 -4.35 10.58 3.04
CA ASN A 309 -4.48 11.47 4.19
C ASN A 309 -5.87 12.13 4.20
N CYS A 310 -6.84 11.41 4.76
CA CYS A 310 -8.23 11.83 4.81
C CYS A 310 -8.48 13.11 5.61
N VAL A 311 -7.56 13.49 6.51
CA VAL A 311 -7.64 14.76 7.24
C VAL A 311 -7.36 15.93 6.29
N ALA A 312 -6.28 15.85 5.52
CA ALA A 312 -5.97 16.85 4.50
C ALA A 312 -7.02 16.92 3.38
N ASN A 313 -7.52 15.76 2.94
CA ASN A 313 -8.59 15.71 1.94
C ASN A 313 -9.87 16.42 2.44
N GLY A 314 -10.24 16.22 3.71
CA GLY A 314 -11.38 16.91 4.32
C GLY A 314 -11.22 18.44 4.28
N ARG A 315 -10.01 18.93 4.58
CA ARG A 315 -9.69 20.37 4.49
C ARG A 315 -9.72 20.87 3.05
N ILE A 316 -9.19 20.12 2.08
CA ILE A 316 -9.25 20.45 0.64
C ILE A 316 -10.70 20.57 0.16
N ILE A 317 -11.57 19.65 0.55
CA ILE A 317 -12.98 19.67 0.14
C ILE A 317 -13.70 20.91 0.68
N ARG A 318 -13.41 21.33 1.93
CA ARG A 318 -14.06 22.49 2.55
C ARG A 318 -13.49 23.83 2.11
N GLU A 319 -12.16 23.93 1.97
CA GLU A 319 -11.43 25.20 1.81
C GLU A 319 -10.79 25.38 0.43
N GLY A 320 -10.82 24.33 -0.40
CA GLY A 320 -10.28 24.34 -1.75
C GLY A 320 -11.21 25.06 -2.74
N PRO A 321 -10.66 25.48 -3.89
CA PRO A 321 -11.43 26.21 -4.90
C PRO A 321 -12.27 25.31 -5.82
N PHE A 322 -12.20 23.98 -5.66
CA PHE A 322 -12.88 23.03 -6.54
C PHE A 322 -14.30 22.74 -6.05
N LYS A 323 -15.22 22.59 -7.01
CA LYS A 323 -16.62 22.25 -6.74
C LYS A 323 -16.75 20.80 -6.28
N GLU A 324 -16.05 19.89 -6.94
CA GLU A 324 -16.05 18.47 -6.62
C GLU A 324 -14.63 17.91 -6.59
N VAL A 325 -14.40 16.98 -5.66
CA VAL A 325 -13.11 16.31 -5.48
C VAL A 325 -13.35 14.80 -5.51
N TRP A 326 -12.63 14.11 -6.37
CA TRP A 326 -12.63 12.66 -6.47
C TRP A 326 -11.24 12.11 -6.15
N ILE A 327 -11.17 11.11 -5.27
CA ILE A 327 -9.91 10.57 -4.76
C ILE A 327 -9.93 9.06 -4.97
N GLN A 328 -8.86 8.51 -5.56
CA GLN A 328 -8.77 7.08 -5.88
C GLN A 328 -8.80 6.22 -4.59
N PRO A 329 -9.77 5.30 -4.40
CA PRO A 329 -9.81 4.36 -3.27
C PRO A 329 -8.51 3.61 -2.99
N ALA A 330 -7.85 3.13 -4.05
CA ALA A 330 -6.53 2.52 -4.00
C ALA A 330 -5.44 3.55 -4.39
N SER A 331 -5.38 4.68 -3.70
CA SER A 331 -4.45 5.78 -4.03
C SER A 331 -2.97 5.43 -3.87
N ASP A 332 -2.65 4.39 -3.09
CA ASP A 332 -1.30 3.84 -2.99
C ASP A 332 -0.84 3.17 -4.30
N ASP A 333 0.37 2.59 -4.30
CA ASP A 333 0.96 1.95 -5.48
C ASP A 333 0.07 0.87 -6.11
N ALA A 334 -0.86 0.28 -5.36
CA ALA A 334 -1.78 -0.70 -5.91
C ALA A 334 -2.56 -0.10 -7.08
N GLY A 335 -3.07 1.14 -6.93
CA GLY A 335 -3.86 1.83 -7.95
C GLY A 335 -3.10 2.05 -9.27
N GLY A 336 -1.76 2.00 -9.25
CA GLY A 336 -0.95 2.05 -10.46
C GLY A 336 -1.28 0.93 -11.45
N ALA A 337 -1.68 -0.26 -10.96
CA ALA A 337 -2.11 -1.37 -11.80
C ALA A 337 -3.37 -1.02 -12.61
N LEU A 338 -4.38 -0.44 -11.96
CA LEU A 338 -5.58 0.03 -12.65
C LEU A 338 -5.26 1.21 -13.60
N GLY A 339 -4.42 2.13 -13.13
CA GLY A 339 -4.01 3.31 -13.88
C GLY A 339 -3.38 3.00 -15.22
N VAL A 340 -2.37 2.11 -15.25
CA VAL A 340 -1.71 1.74 -16.50
C VAL A 340 -2.66 1.05 -17.48
N ALA A 341 -3.60 0.22 -16.99
CA ALA A 341 -4.58 -0.44 -17.85
C ALA A 341 -5.55 0.57 -18.50
N LEU A 342 -6.04 1.55 -17.73
CA LEU A 342 -6.93 2.60 -18.25
C LEU A 342 -6.20 3.58 -19.17
N LEU A 343 -4.94 3.88 -18.88
CA LEU A 343 -4.08 4.72 -19.72
C LEU A 343 -3.84 4.08 -21.10
N ILE A 344 -3.59 2.77 -21.12
CA ILE A 344 -3.50 1.99 -22.36
C ILE A 344 -4.80 2.11 -23.16
N TRP A 345 -5.95 1.88 -22.52
CA TRP A 345 -7.25 1.91 -23.19
C TRP A 345 -7.59 3.28 -23.78
N HIS A 346 -7.52 4.33 -22.97
CA HIS A 346 -8.01 5.66 -23.34
C HIS A 346 -7.00 6.48 -24.15
N GLN A 347 -5.74 6.48 -23.74
CA GLN A 347 -4.74 7.41 -24.26
C GLN A 347 -3.78 6.76 -25.24
N MET A 348 -3.33 5.51 -24.99
CA MET A 348 -2.44 4.83 -25.92
C MET A 348 -3.18 4.32 -27.16
N ILE A 349 -4.34 3.66 -26.99
CA ILE A 349 -5.17 3.18 -28.09
C ILE A 349 -6.07 4.30 -28.66
N GLY A 350 -6.36 5.33 -27.86
CA GLY A 350 -7.15 6.48 -28.28
C GLY A 350 -8.67 6.29 -28.16
N ASN A 351 -9.13 5.30 -27.39
CA ASN A 351 -10.58 5.06 -27.25
C ASN A 351 -11.26 6.19 -26.46
N ARG A 352 -12.46 6.57 -26.92
CA ARG A 352 -13.27 7.59 -26.26
C ARG A 352 -13.66 7.16 -24.84
N ARG A 353 -13.52 8.08 -23.89
CA ARG A 353 -14.04 7.92 -22.54
C ARG A 353 -15.49 8.39 -22.46
N ARG A 354 -16.28 7.72 -21.62
CA ARG A 354 -17.64 8.14 -21.25
C ARG A 354 -17.73 8.12 -19.72
N PRO A 355 -17.69 9.29 -19.05
CA PRO A 355 -17.85 9.34 -17.60
C PRO A 355 -19.24 8.82 -17.20
N GLU A 356 -19.29 7.99 -16.16
CA GLU A 356 -20.53 7.45 -15.60
C GLU A 356 -21.03 8.35 -14.45
N PRO A 357 -22.36 8.46 -14.23
CA PRO A 357 -22.90 9.14 -13.06
C PRO A 357 -22.37 8.52 -11.77
N GLY A 358 -21.71 9.32 -10.94
CA GLY A 358 -21.13 8.89 -9.67
C GLY A 358 -19.65 8.53 -9.76
N ASP A 359 -19.28 7.47 -10.49
CA ASP A 359 -17.92 7.06 -10.88
C ASP A 359 -17.99 5.65 -11.51
N SER A 360 -16.90 5.19 -12.16
CA SER A 360 -16.80 3.81 -12.68
C SER A 360 -16.00 2.87 -11.77
N GLN A 361 -15.71 3.25 -10.52
CA GLN A 361 -14.91 2.46 -9.58
C GLN A 361 -15.74 1.35 -8.90
N MET A 362 -17.07 1.33 -9.11
CA MET A 362 -17.98 0.27 -8.66
C MET A 362 -17.94 0.03 -7.13
N GLY A 363 -17.90 1.11 -6.33
CA GLY A 363 -17.76 0.99 -4.87
C GLY A 363 -16.40 0.42 -4.44
N SER A 364 -15.44 0.31 -5.37
CA SER A 364 -14.20 -0.45 -5.25
C SER A 364 -14.41 -1.95 -4.99
N LEU A 365 -15.59 -2.49 -5.28
CA LEU A 365 -15.93 -3.91 -5.10
C LEU A 365 -15.43 -4.75 -6.29
N LEU A 366 -14.11 -4.81 -6.45
CA LEU A 366 -13.41 -5.36 -7.63
C LEU A 366 -12.63 -6.65 -7.34
N GLY A 367 -12.58 -7.08 -6.08
CA GLY A 367 -11.88 -8.28 -5.65
C GLY A 367 -12.76 -9.55 -5.67
N PRO A 368 -12.20 -10.68 -5.18
CA PRO A 368 -12.87 -11.98 -5.19
C PRO A 368 -14.21 -11.99 -4.44
N ARG A 369 -15.14 -12.82 -4.91
CA ARG A 369 -16.38 -13.21 -4.23
C ARG A 369 -16.39 -14.72 -3.99
N PHE A 370 -17.19 -15.15 -3.03
CA PHE A 370 -17.40 -16.57 -2.72
C PHE A 370 -18.91 -16.82 -2.65
N ASP A 371 -19.35 -17.98 -3.08
CA ASP A 371 -20.74 -18.40 -3.00
C ASP A 371 -21.00 -19.20 -1.72
N ASN A 372 -22.29 -19.46 -1.44
CA ASN A 372 -22.69 -20.24 -0.28
C ASN A 372 -22.12 -21.66 -0.31
N GLU A 373 -21.95 -22.28 -1.49
CA GLU A 373 -21.39 -23.63 -1.62
C GLU A 373 -19.94 -23.70 -1.10
N ALA A 374 -19.11 -22.73 -1.46
CA ALA A 374 -17.74 -22.63 -0.96
C ALA A 374 -17.69 -22.33 0.55
N VAL A 375 -18.64 -21.53 1.05
CA VAL A 375 -18.76 -21.22 2.49
C VAL A 375 -19.21 -22.45 3.27
N GLU A 376 -20.24 -23.14 2.83
CA GLU A 376 -20.78 -24.36 3.47
C GLU A 376 -19.72 -25.44 3.57
N SER A 377 -19.05 -25.73 2.46
CA SER A 377 -17.94 -26.70 2.41
C SER A 377 -16.87 -26.39 3.46
N LEU A 378 -16.55 -25.11 3.66
CA LEU A 378 -15.62 -24.69 4.70
C LEU A 378 -16.19 -24.94 6.11
N LEU A 379 -17.42 -24.51 6.36
CA LEU A 379 -18.05 -24.60 7.67
C LEU A 379 -18.21 -26.06 8.12
N GLU A 380 -18.64 -26.93 7.21
CA GLU A 380 -18.74 -28.37 7.45
C GLU A 380 -17.39 -29.01 7.72
N SER A 381 -16.36 -28.72 6.91
CA SER A 381 -15.01 -29.26 7.11
C SER A 381 -14.39 -28.88 8.46
N ASN A 382 -14.81 -27.75 9.03
CA ASN A 382 -14.38 -27.25 10.33
C ASN A 382 -15.33 -27.64 11.49
N ASN A 383 -16.41 -28.38 11.22
CA ASN A 383 -17.49 -28.66 12.17
C ASN A 383 -18.02 -27.38 12.86
N ALA A 384 -18.05 -26.27 12.12
CA ALA A 384 -18.54 -24.99 12.62
C ALA A 384 -20.03 -25.06 12.94
N LYS A 385 -20.46 -24.35 13.98
CA LYS A 385 -21.90 -24.20 14.28
C LYS A 385 -22.41 -22.95 13.59
N TYR A 386 -23.45 -23.09 12.78
CA TYR A 386 -24.00 -22.00 12.00
C TYR A 386 -25.52 -22.11 11.87
N ARG A 387 -26.15 -21.01 11.47
CA ARG A 387 -27.55 -20.93 11.05
C ARG A 387 -27.58 -20.38 9.63
N LEU A 388 -28.23 -21.10 8.71
CA LEU A 388 -28.48 -20.66 7.35
C LEU A 388 -29.80 -19.87 7.31
N TYR A 389 -29.82 -18.77 6.56
CA TYR A 389 -31.02 -17.97 6.33
C TYR A 389 -31.36 -17.97 4.84
N ASP A 390 -32.53 -18.51 4.48
CA ASP A 390 -33.04 -18.49 3.10
C ASP A 390 -33.54 -17.10 2.69
N SER A 391 -33.92 -16.28 3.68
CA SER A 391 -34.42 -14.93 3.49
C SER A 391 -33.37 -13.90 3.92
N GLU A 392 -32.93 -13.07 2.97
CA GLU A 392 -32.03 -11.95 3.27
C GLU A 392 -32.66 -11.00 4.31
N THR A 393 -33.98 -10.80 4.26
CA THR A 393 -34.70 -9.98 5.24
C THR A 393 -34.49 -10.50 6.67
N GLU A 394 -34.65 -11.80 6.89
CA GLU A 394 -34.51 -12.40 8.22
C GLU A 394 -33.06 -12.34 8.72
N LEU A 395 -32.08 -12.58 7.83
CA LEU A 395 -30.66 -12.44 8.12
C LEU A 395 -30.32 -11.00 8.56
N LEU A 396 -30.83 -10.01 7.82
CA LEU A 396 -30.60 -8.59 8.13
C LEU A 396 -31.27 -8.19 9.44
N ASP A 397 -32.49 -8.68 9.72
CA ASP A 397 -33.18 -8.41 10.98
C ASP A 397 -32.42 -8.96 12.18
N GLU A 398 -31.83 -10.15 12.04
CA GLU A 398 -30.97 -10.73 13.06
C GLU A 398 -29.64 -9.96 13.21
N ALA A 399 -29.02 -9.56 12.10
CA ALA A 399 -27.82 -8.72 12.12
C ALA A 399 -28.06 -7.40 12.86
N VAL A 400 -29.19 -6.74 12.57
CA VAL A 400 -29.62 -5.51 13.24
C VAL A 400 -29.88 -5.76 14.72
N ARG A 401 -30.56 -6.85 15.10
CA ARG A 401 -30.79 -7.23 16.50
C ARG A 401 -29.48 -7.40 17.27
N LEU A 402 -28.48 -8.05 16.67
CA LEU A 402 -27.15 -8.22 17.26
C LEU A 402 -26.45 -6.87 17.45
N LEU A 403 -26.42 -6.03 16.41
CA LEU A 403 -25.81 -4.71 16.45
C LEU A 403 -26.46 -3.82 17.52
N GLU A 404 -27.80 -3.74 17.54
CA GLU A 404 -28.57 -3.02 18.56
C GLU A 404 -28.28 -3.53 19.99
N GLY A 405 -28.08 -4.83 20.14
CA GLY A 405 -27.64 -5.46 21.40
C GLY A 405 -26.18 -5.13 21.80
N GLY A 406 -25.50 -4.26 21.06
CA GLY A 406 -24.12 -3.86 21.31
C GLY A 406 -23.09 -4.92 20.94
N LYS A 407 -23.46 -5.90 20.12
CA LYS A 407 -22.57 -6.97 19.66
C LYS A 407 -21.66 -6.49 18.53
N VAL A 408 -20.45 -7.03 18.49
CA VAL A 408 -19.51 -6.83 17.37
C VAL A 408 -19.73 -7.92 16.33
N LEU A 409 -20.06 -7.48 15.11
CA LEU A 409 -20.40 -8.36 14.00
C LEU A 409 -19.28 -8.38 12.96
N GLY A 410 -18.69 -9.54 12.72
CA GLY A 410 -17.91 -9.79 11.51
C GLY A 410 -18.83 -9.86 10.30
N TRP A 411 -18.51 -9.15 9.23
CA TRP A 411 -19.36 -9.01 8.05
C TRP A 411 -18.57 -9.34 6.79
N PHE A 412 -18.92 -10.46 6.16
CA PHE A 412 -18.30 -10.98 4.95
C PHE A 412 -19.39 -11.24 3.91
N GLN A 413 -19.35 -10.53 2.78
CA GLN A 413 -20.29 -10.75 1.67
C GLN A 413 -19.71 -10.32 0.33
N GLY A 414 -20.18 -10.93 -0.76
CA GLY A 414 -19.96 -10.47 -2.13
C GLY A 414 -18.49 -10.19 -2.48
N ARG A 415 -18.28 -9.27 -3.42
CA ARG A 415 -16.94 -8.91 -3.91
C ARG A 415 -16.15 -8.11 -2.88
N MET A 416 -14.88 -8.48 -2.71
CA MET A 416 -13.96 -7.78 -1.83
C MET A 416 -13.60 -6.37 -2.33
N GLU A 417 -13.33 -5.46 -1.40
CA GLU A 417 -12.84 -4.11 -1.68
C GLU A 417 -11.40 -4.09 -2.22
N TYR A 418 -11.15 -3.26 -3.23
CA TYR A 418 -9.82 -2.92 -3.74
C TYR A 418 -9.31 -1.62 -3.09
N GLY A 419 -8.14 -1.68 -2.47
CA GLY A 419 -7.55 -0.60 -1.68
C GLY A 419 -7.50 -0.91 -0.18
N PRO A 420 -7.05 0.04 0.65
CA PRO A 420 -6.71 -0.21 2.06
C PRO A 420 -7.90 -0.12 3.02
N ARG A 421 -9.10 0.22 2.55
CA ARG A 421 -10.31 0.43 3.39
C ARG A 421 -11.30 -0.70 3.16
N ALA A 422 -11.91 -1.18 4.23
CA ALA A 422 -13.14 -1.95 4.11
C ALA A 422 -14.32 -1.00 4.01
N LEU A 423 -15.25 -1.33 3.13
CA LEU A 423 -16.34 -0.48 2.66
C LEU A 423 -17.68 -1.25 2.71
N GLY A 424 -17.79 -2.22 3.62
CA GLY A 424 -19.04 -2.96 3.85
C GLY A 424 -19.07 -4.39 3.31
N ASN A 425 -17.97 -4.94 2.79
CA ASN A 425 -17.92 -6.32 2.28
C ASN A 425 -16.91 -7.22 2.99
N ARG A 426 -15.82 -6.65 3.54
CA ARG A 426 -14.92 -7.35 4.47
C ARG A 426 -14.72 -6.48 5.71
N SER A 427 -15.79 -6.36 6.50
CA SER A 427 -15.92 -5.36 7.57
C SER A 427 -16.16 -5.98 8.95
N ILE A 428 -15.84 -5.23 9.99
CA ILE A 428 -16.29 -5.47 11.37
C ILE A 428 -17.18 -4.29 11.73
N LEU A 429 -18.41 -4.61 12.11
CA LEU A 429 -19.47 -3.66 12.34
C LEU A 429 -19.81 -3.55 13.82
N GLY A 430 -20.36 -2.41 14.22
CA GLY A 430 -20.88 -2.21 15.57
C GLY A 430 -21.74 -0.96 15.68
N ASP A 431 -22.49 -0.87 16.77
CA ASP A 431 -23.36 0.26 17.06
C ASP A 431 -22.55 1.52 17.42
N PRO A 432 -22.71 2.63 16.67
CA PRO A 432 -21.94 3.85 16.90
C PRO A 432 -22.40 4.64 18.14
N ARG A 433 -23.60 4.37 18.65
CA ARG A 433 -24.20 5.06 19.81
C ARG A 433 -23.55 4.64 21.13
N SER A 434 -22.90 3.47 21.16
CA SER A 434 -22.27 2.93 22.36
C SER A 434 -20.95 3.64 22.68
N ASP A 435 -20.83 4.13 23.92
CA ASP A 435 -19.61 4.72 24.49
C ASP A 435 -18.46 3.70 24.68
N LYS A 436 -18.79 2.42 24.84
CA LYS A 436 -17.84 1.32 25.07
C LYS A 436 -17.32 0.69 23.78
N MET A 437 -18.05 0.80 22.67
CA MET A 437 -17.77 0.06 21.44
C MET A 437 -16.37 0.32 20.89
N GLN A 438 -15.93 1.58 20.85
CA GLN A 438 -14.59 1.94 20.36
C GLN A 438 -13.48 1.28 21.20
N GLY A 439 -13.58 1.41 22.53
CA GLY A 439 -12.62 0.82 23.45
C GLY A 439 -12.60 -0.71 23.42
N PHE A 440 -13.77 -1.33 23.29
CA PHE A 440 -13.92 -2.78 23.15
C PHE A 440 -13.27 -3.28 21.86
N MET A 441 -13.66 -2.73 20.69
CA MET A 441 -13.10 -3.12 19.40
C MET A 441 -11.58 -2.95 19.32
N ASN A 442 -11.03 -1.82 19.80
CA ASN A 442 -9.58 -1.58 19.74
C ASN A 442 -8.78 -2.61 20.57
N ARG A 443 -9.26 -2.96 21.77
CA ARG A 443 -8.54 -3.87 22.69
C ARG A 443 -8.80 -5.35 22.43
N LYS A 444 -10.07 -5.74 22.27
CA LYS A 444 -10.52 -7.14 22.27
C LYS A 444 -10.61 -7.75 20.86
N ILE A 445 -10.73 -6.92 19.84
CA ILE A 445 -10.84 -7.36 18.44
C ILE A 445 -9.57 -7.04 17.66
N LYS A 446 -9.11 -5.78 17.71
CA LYS A 446 -7.99 -5.31 16.89
C LYS A 446 -6.62 -5.50 17.52
N PHE A 447 -6.55 -5.72 18.83
CA PHE A 447 -5.30 -5.82 19.59
C PHE A 447 -4.34 -4.65 19.29
N ARG A 448 -4.89 -3.43 19.25
CA ARG A 448 -4.17 -2.20 18.87
C ARG A 448 -4.40 -1.05 19.87
N GLU A 449 -3.70 0.05 19.62
CA GLU A 449 -3.73 1.23 20.48
C GLU A 449 -5.16 1.81 20.60
N SER A 450 -5.59 2.18 21.81
CA SER A 450 -6.96 2.64 22.10
C SER A 450 -7.35 3.94 21.40
N PHE A 451 -6.36 4.78 21.06
CA PHE A 451 -6.59 6.10 20.47
C PHE A 451 -6.97 6.08 18.98
N ARG A 452 -6.99 4.89 18.36
CA ARG A 452 -7.25 4.73 16.93
C ARG A 452 -8.75 4.95 16.63
N PRO A 453 -9.11 5.95 15.80
CA PRO A 453 -10.49 6.14 15.40
C PRO A 453 -11.05 4.93 14.65
N PHE A 454 -12.37 4.82 14.69
CA PHE A 454 -13.16 4.10 13.70
C PHE A 454 -13.85 5.08 12.75
N ALA A 455 -14.33 4.56 11.63
CA ALA A 455 -15.05 5.32 10.63
C ALA A 455 -16.55 5.05 10.74
N ALA A 456 -17.35 6.02 10.29
CA ALA A 456 -18.80 5.89 10.16
C ALA A 456 -19.16 5.46 8.74
N SER A 457 -19.94 4.40 8.58
CA SER A 457 -20.71 4.16 7.36
C SER A 457 -22.12 4.70 7.58
N VAL A 458 -22.58 5.63 6.76
CA VAL A 458 -23.85 6.36 6.91
C VAL A 458 -24.67 6.30 5.62
N LEU A 459 -26.00 6.22 5.71
CA LEU A 459 -26.86 6.34 4.53
C LEU A 459 -26.58 7.69 3.85
N LYS A 460 -26.39 7.68 2.53
CA LYS A 460 -26.11 8.90 1.77
C LYS A 460 -27.19 9.97 2.00
N SER A 461 -28.45 9.56 2.06
CA SER A 461 -29.61 10.45 2.30
C SER A 461 -29.61 11.10 3.69
N ALA A 462 -28.97 10.49 4.68
CA ALA A 462 -28.94 10.96 6.07
C ALA A 462 -27.58 11.55 6.48
N ALA A 463 -26.59 11.62 5.57
CA ALA A 463 -25.23 12.04 5.90
C ALA A 463 -25.18 13.46 6.50
N GLY A 464 -25.96 14.39 5.95
CA GLY A 464 -26.07 15.78 6.44
C GLY A 464 -26.73 15.91 7.81
N ASP A 465 -27.45 14.88 8.29
CA ASP A 465 -28.06 14.91 9.62
C ASP A 465 -27.04 14.65 10.73
N TYR A 466 -25.90 14.03 10.40
CA TYR A 466 -24.87 13.64 11.36
C TYR A 466 -23.57 14.41 11.22
N PHE A 467 -23.30 14.94 10.03
CA PHE A 467 -22.01 15.51 9.68
C PHE A 467 -22.19 16.85 8.96
N GLU A 468 -21.21 17.73 9.09
CA GLU A 468 -21.13 18.97 8.33
C GLU A 468 -20.81 18.65 6.87
N MET A 469 -21.84 18.18 6.15
CA MET A 469 -21.81 17.81 4.74
C MET A 469 -23.04 18.42 4.06
N LYS A 470 -22.86 19.04 2.90
CA LYS A 470 -23.99 19.59 2.14
C LYS A 470 -24.76 18.46 1.43
N PRO A 471 -26.09 18.59 1.24
CA PRO A 471 -26.88 17.60 0.50
C PRO A 471 -26.35 17.33 -0.92
N ASP A 472 -25.76 18.34 -1.55
CA ASP A 472 -25.20 18.30 -2.90
C ASP A 472 -23.68 18.04 -2.93
N GLU A 473 -23.03 17.88 -1.78
CA GLU A 473 -21.60 17.54 -1.74
C GLU A 473 -21.37 16.11 -2.24
N PRO A 474 -20.33 15.87 -3.06
CA PRO A 474 -20.04 14.55 -3.56
C PRO A 474 -19.90 13.56 -2.41
N ALA A 475 -20.75 12.54 -2.46
CA ALA A 475 -20.72 11.39 -1.58
C ALA A 475 -19.27 10.92 -1.44
N GLY A 476 -18.81 10.72 -0.20
CA GLY A 476 -17.52 10.09 0.07
C GLY A 476 -17.70 8.59 0.28
N PRO A 477 -17.95 7.74 -0.74
CA PRO A 477 -18.23 6.32 -0.56
C PRO A 477 -16.98 5.50 -0.18
N TYR A 478 -15.82 6.14 -0.05
CA TYR A 478 -14.53 5.46 0.02
C TYR A 478 -13.76 5.68 1.33
N MET A 479 -14.34 6.37 2.32
CA MET A 479 -13.66 6.73 3.58
C MET A 479 -12.32 7.47 3.39
N LEU A 480 -12.27 8.36 2.40
CA LEU A 480 -11.09 9.14 2.04
C LEU A 480 -11.18 10.61 2.48
N MET A 481 -12.20 10.98 3.23
CA MET A 481 -12.34 12.32 3.80
C MET A 481 -12.76 12.25 5.27
N VAL A 482 -12.36 13.29 6.01
CA VAL A 482 -12.83 13.57 7.36
C VAL A 482 -13.74 14.79 7.31
N THR A 483 -14.85 14.70 8.02
CA THR A 483 -15.79 15.80 8.25
C THR A 483 -16.08 15.91 9.74
N ASP A 484 -16.56 17.08 10.16
CA ASP A 484 -16.94 17.31 11.54
C ASP A 484 -18.35 16.77 11.79
N VAL A 485 -18.58 16.23 12.99
CA VAL A 485 -19.91 15.83 13.44
C VAL A 485 -20.76 17.08 13.55
N ASP A 486 -22.00 17.05 13.04
CA ASP A 486 -22.88 18.22 13.09
C ASP A 486 -23.07 18.71 14.53
N SER A 487 -23.10 20.04 14.69
CA SER A 487 -23.20 20.68 16.00
C SER A 487 -24.42 20.21 16.82
N SER A 488 -25.54 19.88 16.17
CA SER A 488 -26.76 19.37 16.82
C SER A 488 -26.59 17.96 17.40
N LYS A 489 -25.58 17.21 16.94
CA LYS A 489 -25.26 15.85 17.42
C LYS A 489 -24.13 15.86 18.44
N ARG A 490 -23.46 16.99 18.69
CA ARG A 490 -22.36 17.12 19.66
C ARG A 490 -22.91 17.21 21.09
N LEU A 491 -22.13 16.70 22.04
CA LEU A 491 -22.41 16.80 23.47
C LEU A 491 -21.54 17.89 24.09
N THR A 492 -22.11 18.68 25.00
CA THR A 492 -21.37 19.69 25.77
C THR A 492 -20.47 19.00 26.79
N LEU A 493 -19.16 19.24 26.69
CA LEU A 493 -18.20 18.74 27.67
C LEU A 493 -18.23 19.55 28.95
N THR A 494 -18.08 18.87 30.10
CA THR A 494 -17.92 19.54 31.40
C THR A 494 -16.61 20.33 31.45
N ARG A 495 -16.51 21.30 32.39
CA ARG A 495 -15.28 22.09 32.58
C ARG A 495 -14.04 21.22 32.82
N GLU A 496 -14.21 20.11 33.55
CA GLU A 496 -13.15 19.12 33.78
C GLU A 496 -12.76 18.42 32.49
N GLN A 497 -13.74 17.96 31.69
CA GLN A 497 -13.50 17.29 30.42
C GLN A 497 -12.83 18.19 29.37
N GLN A 498 -13.13 19.49 29.39
CA GLN A 498 -12.49 20.49 28.53
C GLN A 498 -11.00 20.67 28.86
N GLY A 499 -10.60 20.47 30.13
CA GLY A 499 -9.21 20.57 30.57
C GLY A 499 -8.33 19.34 30.28
N LEU A 500 -8.93 18.23 29.80
CA LEU A 500 -8.21 16.98 29.54
C LEU A 500 -7.19 17.15 28.41
N CYS A 501 -6.01 16.56 28.58
CA CYS A 501 -4.90 16.63 27.64
C CYS A 501 -4.52 15.24 27.11
N GLY A 502 -3.96 15.17 25.89
CA GLY A 502 -3.50 13.90 25.31
C GLY A 502 -4.55 12.79 25.36
N PHE A 503 -4.14 11.59 25.74
CA PHE A 503 -5.03 10.42 25.81
C PHE A 503 -6.07 10.49 26.92
N ASP A 504 -5.96 11.41 27.88
CA ASP A 504 -6.99 11.57 28.93
C ASP A 504 -8.31 12.06 28.33
N LYS A 505 -8.29 12.61 27.10
CA LYS A 505 -9.49 12.98 26.35
C LYS A 505 -10.36 11.78 25.96
N LEU A 506 -9.81 10.57 25.88
CA LEU A 506 -10.46 9.37 25.32
C LEU A 506 -11.78 8.96 25.99
N PRO A 507 -11.92 8.96 27.32
CA PRO A 507 -13.11 8.39 27.96
C PRO A 507 -14.37 9.26 27.80
N ALA A 508 -14.24 10.51 27.38
CA ALA A 508 -15.36 11.44 27.38
C ALA A 508 -16.14 11.38 26.05
N ALA A 509 -17.43 11.06 26.13
CA ALA A 509 -18.34 11.11 24.98
C ALA A 509 -18.50 12.55 24.47
N ARG A 510 -18.51 12.73 23.14
CA ARG A 510 -18.55 14.05 22.47
C ARG A 510 -19.71 14.23 21.51
N SER A 511 -20.47 13.17 21.27
CA SER A 511 -21.61 13.18 20.36
C SER A 511 -22.58 12.05 20.70
N LEU A 512 -23.73 12.04 20.00
CA LEU A 512 -24.69 10.94 20.04
C LEU A 512 -24.19 9.65 19.35
N ILE A 513 -23.07 9.73 18.64
CA ILE A 513 -22.41 8.60 17.97
C ILE A 513 -20.93 8.51 18.42
N PRO A 514 -20.68 8.32 19.72
CA PRO A 514 -19.34 8.45 20.31
C PRO A 514 -18.33 7.45 19.74
N ALA A 515 -18.74 6.26 19.29
CA ALA A 515 -17.79 5.23 18.84
C ALA A 515 -17.03 5.61 17.55
N VAL A 516 -17.63 6.45 16.72
CA VAL A 516 -17.07 6.94 15.44
C VAL A 516 -16.61 8.40 15.52
N THR A 517 -16.81 9.08 16.65
CA THR A 517 -16.43 10.48 16.85
C THR A 517 -15.06 10.58 17.49
N HIS A 518 -14.15 11.32 16.86
CA HIS A 518 -12.79 11.52 17.38
C HIS A 518 -12.75 12.64 18.44
N VAL A 519 -11.60 12.80 19.10
CA VAL A 519 -11.47 13.75 20.23
C VAL A 519 -11.62 15.22 19.83
N ASN A 520 -11.47 15.53 18.54
CA ASN A 520 -11.71 16.83 17.93
C ASN A 520 -13.11 16.96 17.29
N CYS A 521 -14.05 16.07 17.62
CA CYS A 521 -15.41 16.03 17.07
C CYS A 521 -15.49 15.76 15.56
N SER A 522 -14.42 15.23 14.97
CA SER A 522 -14.40 14.81 13.56
C SER A 522 -14.65 13.31 13.40
N THR A 523 -15.03 12.90 12.20
CA THR A 523 -15.12 11.49 11.82
C THR A 523 -14.72 11.27 10.36
N ARG A 524 -14.30 10.04 10.07
CA ARG A 524 -14.03 9.60 8.70
C ARG A 524 -15.27 8.88 8.18
N VAL A 525 -15.82 9.31 7.06
CA VAL A 525 -17.16 8.92 6.61
C VAL A 525 -17.10 8.08 5.34
N GLN A 526 -17.91 7.02 5.30
CA GLN A 526 -18.37 6.34 4.10
C GLN A 526 -19.86 6.65 3.91
N THR A 527 -20.22 7.28 2.80
CA THR A 527 -21.62 7.36 2.39
C THR A 527 -22.03 6.07 1.67
N VAL A 528 -23.15 5.50 2.08
CA VAL A 528 -23.68 4.23 1.58
C VAL A 528 -24.97 4.49 0.80
N ASP A 529 -25.03 3.96 -0.42
CA ASP A 529 -26.16 4.07 -1.33
C ASP A 529 -26.50 2.71 -1.95
N ASN A 530 -27.75 2.56 -2.40
CA ASN A 530 -28.28 1.33 -2.96
C ASN A 530 -27.53 0.89 -4.22
N GLY A 531 -27.18 1.83 -5.10
CA GLY A 531 -26.56 1.55 -6.40
C GLY A 531 -25.18 0.90 -6.29
N ARG A 532 -24.37 1.28 -5.30
CA ARG A 532 -23.01 0.75 -5.10
C ARG A 532 -22.92 -0.38 -4.08
N HIS A 533 -23.73 -0.36 -3.02
CA HIS A 533 -23.47 -1.16 -1.82
C HIS A 533 -24.46 -2.30 -1.56
N GLY A 534 -25.55 -2.40 -2.33
CA GLY A 534 -26.47 -3.54 -2.30
C GLY A 534 -26.95 -3.94 -0.90
N ARG A 535 -26.60 -5.16 -0.44
CA ARG A 535 -27.01 -5.70 0.87
C ARG A 535 -26.45 -4.87 2.04
N PHE A 536 -25.29 -4.22 1.91
CA PHE A 536 -24.77 -3.36 2.99
C PHE A 536 -25.62 -2.09 3.16
N TYR A 537 -26.16 -1.54 2.07
CA TYR A 537 -27.13 -0.45 2.13
C TYR A 537 -28.39 -0.89 2.87
N ARG A 538 -28.95 -2.06 2.52
CA ARG A 538 -30.18 -2.59 3.14
C ARG A 538 -30.00 -2.92 4.63
N LEU A 539 -28.82 -3.41 5.03
CA LEU A 539 -28.48 -3.56 6.46
C LEU A 539 -28.57 -2.23 7.19
N LEU A 540 -27.98 -1.18 6.62
CA LEU A 540 -27.92 0.15 7.24
C LEU A 540 -29.30 0.83 7.26
N GLU A 541 -30.10 0.63 6.21
CA GLU A 541 -31.49 1.08 6.12
C GLU A 541 -32.35 0.44 7.23
N ARG A 542 -32.31 -0.89 7.38
CA ARG A 542 -33.02 -1.59 8.46
C ARG A 542 -32.53 -1.18 9.84
N PHE A 543 -31.22 -1.00 10.01
CA PHE A 543 -30.67 -0.49 11.27
C PHE A 543 -31.22 0.91 11.58
N SER A 544 -31.32 1.78 10.57
CA SER A 544 -31.92 3.10 10.68
C SER A 544 -33.38 3.05 11.08
N GLU A 545 -34.19 2.24 10.42
CA GLU A 545 -35.64 2.08 10.70
C GLU A 545 -35.89 1.61 12.13
N ARG A 546 -35.09 0.65 12.61
CA ARG A 546 -35.27 0.07 13.95
C ARG A 546 -34.73 0.96 15.07
N THR A 547 -33.60 1.64 14.85
CA THR A 547 -32.85 2.31 15.92
C THR A 547 -32.93 3.84 15.89
N GLY A 548 -33.43 4.42 14.80
CA GLY A 548 -33.37 5.85 14.51
C GLY A 548 -31.94 6.35 14.20
N CYS A 549 -30.96 5.45 14.05
CA CYS A 549 -29.58 5.79 13.74
C CYS A 549 -29.19 5.30 12.34
N SER A 550 -28.91 6.21 11.42
CA SER A 550 -28.57 5.87 10.02
C SER A 550 -27.08 5.60 9.79
N ALA A 551 -26.33 5.29 10.85
CA ALA A 551 -24.88 5.10 10.81
C ALA A 551 -24.45 3.81 11.52
N LEU A 552 -23.35 3.22 11.08
CA LEU A 552 -22.66 2.10 11.72
C LEU A 552 -21.17 2.39 11.91
N VAL A 553 -20.58 1.82 12.96
CA VAL A 553 -19.13 1.67 13.03
C VAL A 553 -18.71 0.72 11.93
N ASN A 554 -17.73 1.11 11.10
CA ASN A 554 -17.12 0.22 10.13
C ASN A 554 -15.59 0.27 10.23
N THR A 555 -14.98 -0.90 10.37
CA THR A 555 -13.54 -1.10 10.29
C THR A 555 -13.19 -2.34 9.47
N SER A 556 -11.98 -2.37 8.92
CA SER A 556 -11.44 -3.53 8.18
C SER A 556 -11.63 -4.85 8.91
N PHE A 557 -11.96 -5.95 8.23
CA PHE A 557 -11.99 -7.27 8.85
C PHE A 557 -10.60 -7.91 8.84
N ASN A 558 -9.88 -7.75 9.95
CA ASN A 558 -8.51 -8.25 10.20
C ASN A 558 -8.08 -8.02 11.66
N VAL A 559 -6.89 -8.52 12.00
CA VAL A 559 -6.17 -8.16 13.23
C VAL A 559 -4.90 -7.37 12.90
N ARG A 560 -4.28 -6.78 13.92
CA ARG A 560 -3.04 -6.00 13.77
C ARG A 560 -1.96 -6.82 13.06
N GLY A 561 -1.40 -6.25 11.99
CA GLY A 561 -0.28 -6.83 11.25
C GLY A 561 -0.70 -7.78 10.12
N GLN A 562 -2.00 -8.01 9.93
CA GLN A 562 -2.52 -8.82 8.83
C GLN A 562 -3.28 -7.97 7.79
N PRO A 563 -3.30 -8.40 6.51
CA PRO A 563 -4.20 -7.84 5.49
C PRO A 563 -5.68 -8.06 5.84
N ILE A 564 -6.58 -7.31 5.17
CA ILE A 564 -8.03 -7.59 5.20
C ILE A 564 -8.27 -9.05 4.78
N VAL A 565 -9.15 -9.78 5.45
CA VAL A 565 -9.49 -11.18 5.11
C VAL A 565 -10.00 -11.28 3.68
N CYS A 566 -9.53 -12.29 2.93
CA CYS A 566 -9.91 -12.48 1.54
C CYS A 566 -10.89 -13.65 1.41
N THR A 567 -10.50 -14.84 1.86
CA THR A 567 -11.26 -16.08 1.72
C THR A 567 -12.18 -16.34 2.93
N PRO A 568 -13.18 -17.23 2.79
CA PRO A 568 -13.98 -17.72 3.91
C PRO A 568 -13.11 -18.26 5.06
N GLU A 569 -12.04 -18.99 4.74
CA GLU A 569 -11.09 -19.53 5.73
C GLU A 569 -10.33 -18.41 6.48
N ASP A 570 -9.93 -17.35 5.78
CA ASP A 570 -9.31 -16.20 6.44
C ASP A 570 -10.27 -15.54 7.43
N ALA A 571 -11.54 -15.39 7.04
CA ALA A 571 -12.59 -14.80 7.86
C ALA A 571 -12.90 -15.65 9.09
N TYR A 572 -13.08 -16.96 8.91
CA TYR A 572 -13.35 -17.92 9.98
C TYR A 572 -12.19 -17.98 10.99
N ARG A 573 -10.94 -18.07 10.53
CA ARG A 573 -9.75 -18.00 11.40
C ARG A 573 -9.66 -16.68 12.16
N CYS A 574 -9.95 -15.56 11.50
CA CYS A 574 -9.98 -14.25 12.16
C CYS A 574 -11.09 -14.18 13.21
N PHE A 575 -12.27 -14.72 12.90
CA PHE A 575 -13.39 -14.82 13.83
C PHE A 575 -13.03 -15.62 15.09
N LEU A 576 -12.47 -16.82 14.93
CA LEU A 576 -12.09 -17.66 16.06
C LEU A 576 -10.89 -17.14 16.86
N SER A 577 -10.03 -16.30 16.27
CA SER A 577 -8.87 -15.72 16.96
C SER A 577 -9.16 -14.37 17.64
N THR A 578 -10.40 -13.86 17.52
CA THR A 578 -10.82 -12.60 18.12
C THR A 578 -11.99 -12.80 19.10
N GLN A 579 -12.41 -11.71 19.74
CA GLN A 579 -13.59 -11.69 20.62
C GLN A 579 -14.82 -11.09 19.92
N MET A 580 -14.94 -11.27 18.59
CA MET A 580 -16.18 -10.88 17.90
C MET A 580 -17.31 -11.76 18.40
N ASP A 581 -18.49 -11.17 18.58
CA ASP A 581 -19.64 -11.87 19.15
C ASP A 581 -20.31 -12.80 18.12
N ALA A 582 -20.37 -12.33 16.87
CA ALA A 582 -20.98 -13.05 15.76
C ALA A 582 -20.24 -12.75 14.46
N MET A 583 -20.43 -13.62 13.46
CA MET A 583 -20.00 -13.38 12.09
C MET A 583 -21.12 -13.77 11.13
N ILE A 584 -21.43 -12.89 10.19
CA ILE A 584 -22.20 -13.22 9.00
C ILE A 584 -21.23 -13.39 7.84
N ILE A 585 -21.31 -14.55 7.20
CA ILE A 585 -20.56 -14.89 5.99
C ILE A 585 -21.54 -15.37 4.93
N GLU A 586 -21.72 -14.54 3.89
CA GLU A 586 -22.82 -14.66 2.93
C GLU A 586 -24.16 -14.83 3.67
N ASP A 587 -24.81 -16.00 3.57
CA ASP A 587 -26.13 -16.25 4.17
C ASP A 587 -26.07 -17.06 5.49
N TYR A 588 -24.86 -17.27 6.01
CA TYR A 588 -24.62 -18.02 7.24
C TYR A 588 -24.30 -17.10 8.42
N LEU A 589 -25.00 -17.29 9.53
CA LEU A 589 -24.71 -16.67 10.82
C LEU A 589 -23.99 -17.64 11.74
N LEU A 590 -22.85 -17.21 12.28
CA LEU A 590 -22.08 -17.93 13.30
C LEU A 590 -22.07 -17.14 14.60
N MET A 591 -22.49 -17.78 15.69
CA MET A 591 -22.37 -17.23 17.03
C MET A 591 -21.08 -17.73 17.69
N ARG A 592 -20.32 -16.83 18.31
CA ARG A 592 -19.01 -17.16 18.87
C ARG A 592 -19.09 -18.19 19.99
N GLU A 593 -20.10 -18.06 20.84
CA GLU A 593 -20.35 -18.92 22.01
C GLU A 593 -20.77 -20.35 21.63
N GLU A 594 -21.28 -20.54 20.42
CA GLU A 594 -21.70 -21.85 19.89
C GLU A 594 -20.54 -22.58 19.20
N GLN A 595 -19.43 -21.89 18.90
CA GLN A 595 -18.33 -22.50 18.16
C GLN A 595 -17.59 -23.54 19.01
N PRO A 596 -17.14 -24.65 18.40
CA PRO A 596 -16.29 -25.60 19.09
C PRO A 596 -15.03 -24.90 19.59
N PRO A 597 -14.51 -25.28 20.77
CA PRO A 597 -13.21 -24.78 21.22
C PRO A 597 -12.15 -25.13 20.18
N LEU A 598 -11.34 -24.14 19.80
CA LEU A 598 -10.26 -24.31 18.83
C LEU A 598 -9.41 -25.55 19.18
N ALA A 599 -9.45 -26.57 18.31
CA ALA A 599 -8.53 -27.69 18.41
C ALA A 599 -7.09 -27.15 18.32
N GLY A 600 -6.35 -27.22 19.43
CA GLY A 600 -4.99 -26.69 19.54
C GLY A 600 -4.81 -25.38 20.32
N ALA A 601 -5.85 -24.86 20.99
CA ALA A 601 -5.73 -23.69 21.87
C ALA A 601 -5.31 -24.03 23.32
N ASN A 602 -4.60 -25.15 23.54
CA ASN A 602 -3.81 -25.33 24.75
C ASN A 602 -2.45 -24.66 24.54
N GLY A 603 -2.17 -23.67 25.40
CA GLY A 603 -0.99 -22.84 25.33
C GLY A 603 0.31 -23.64 25.25
N GLY A 604 1.23 -23.12 24.45
CA GLY A 604 2.64 -23.46 24.57
C GLY A 604 3.37 -23.87 23.31
N GLU A 605 2.80 -23.81 22.11
CA GLU A 605 3.63 -23.80 20.92
C GLU A 605 4.23 -22.41 20.70
N LYS A 606 5.29 -22.12 21.48
CA LYS A 606 6.45 -21.39 20.96
C LYS A 606 7.06 -22.23 19.83
N SER A 607 6.34 -22.44 18.74
CA SER A 607 6.85 -23.15 17.58
C SER A 607 7.84 -22.21 16.90
N ASN A 608 9.13 -22.47 17.14
CA ASN A 608 10.27 -22.43 16.23
C ASN A 608 10.41 -21.29 15.20
N ARG A 609 9.63 -20.21 15.24
CA ARG A 609 9.63 -19.12 14.26
C ARG A 609 10.84 -18.22 14.43
N SER A 610 11.37 -18.06 15.63
CA SER A 610 12.60 -17.30 15.88
C SER A 610 13.86 -18.02 15.39
N ARG A 611 13.91 -19.36 15.45
CA ARG A 611 14.96 -20.16 14.79
C ARG A 611 14.86 -20.08 13.27
N ARG A 612 13.65 -20.18 12.72
CA ARG A 612 13.40 -20.04 11.28
C ARG A 612 13.70 -18.64 10.72
N TRP A 613 13.56 -17.58 11.54
CA TRP A 613 13.86 -16.21 11.12
C TRP A 613 15.37 -15.89 11.13
N LEU A 614 16.10 -16.41 12.13
CA LEU A 614 17.57 -16.38 12.16
C LEU A 614 18.19 -17.25 11.06
N GLU A 615 17.57 -18.37 10.70
CA GLU A 615 17.96 -19.17 9.52
C GLU A 615 17.61 -18.48 8.19
N SER A 616 16.50 -17.74 8.12
CA SER A 616 16.04 -17.08 6.87
C SER A 616 16.81 -15.82 6.49
N SER A 617 17.48 -15.15 7.44
CA SER A 617 18.21 -13.90 7.17
C SER A 617 19.66 -14.13 6.72
N LEU A 618 20.20 -15.34 6.93
CA LEU A 618 21.51 -15.77 6.40
C LEU A 618 21.40 -16.71 5.21
N PHE A 619 20.21 -17.24 4.89
CA PHE A 619 20.00 -18.19 3.79
C PHE A 619 18.72 -17.92 2.99
N ALA A 620 18.67 -16.75 2.34
CA ALA A 620 17.73 -16.51 1.24
C ALA A 620 18.27 -17.12 -0.07
N MET A 621 18.44 -18.44 -0.09
CA MET A 621 18.72 -19.20 -1.30
C MET A 621 17.53 -20.10 -1.59
N SER A 622 17.18 -20.21 -2.87
CA SER A 622 16.13 -21.09 -3.39
C SER A 622 16.12 -22.47 -2.72
N GLN A 623 15.25 -22.66 -1.72
CA GLN A 623 15.08 -23.95 -1.04
C GLN A 623 14.32 -24.98 -1.90
N ASN A 624 13.75 -24.56 -3.03
CA ASN A 624 13.10 -25.39 -4.05
C ASN A 624 13.60 -24.97 -5.45
N PRO A 625 14.78 -25.42 -5.88
CA PRO A 625 15.24 -25.17 -7.25
C PRO A 625 14.30 -25.83 -8.26
N SER A 626 14.00 -25.12 -9.34
CA SER A 626 13.25 -25.62 -10.48
C SER A 626 14.00 -26.76 -11.19
N GLY A 627 13.27 -27.63 -11.89
CA GLY A 627 13.87 -28.72 -12.65
C GLY A 627 14.83 -28.24 -13.76
N SER A 628 14.71 -27.01 -14.22
CA SER A 628 15.66 -26.35 -15.13
C SER A 628 16.95 -25.94 -14.43
N GLU A 629 16.88 -25.41 -13.21
CA GLU A 629 18.06 -25.03 -12.42
C GLU A 629 18.89 -26.24 -11.99
N LEU A 630 18.23 -27.33 -11.61
CA LEU A 630 18.89 -28.60 -11.29
C LEU A 630 19.59 -29.20 -12.51
N ARG A 631 18.96 -29.13 -13.69
CA ARG A 631 19.58 -29.57 -14.96
C ARG A 631 20.80 -28.72 -15.31
N LEU A 632 20.70 -27.40 -15.20
CA LEU A 632 21.82 -26.49 -15.45
C LEU A 632 22.97 -26.71 -14.45
N PHE A 633 22.64 -26.89 -13.18
CA PHE A 633 23.61 -27.22 -12.12
C PHE A 633 24.37 -28.49 -12.44
N SER A 634 23.68 -29.57 -12.79
CA SER A 634 24.31 -30.85 -13.10
C SER A 634 25.02 -30.88 -14.44
N ALA A 635 24.57 -30.09 -15.42
CA ALA A 635 25.17 -30.07 -16.74
C ALA A 635 26.43 -29.20 -16.82
N VAL A 636 26.48 -28.13 -16.03
CA VAL A 636 27.52 -27.10 -16.16
C VAL A 636 28.33 -26.97 -14.87
N TRP A 637 27.66 -26.66 -13.77
CA TRP A 637 28.36 -26.27 -12.54
C TRP A 637 29.02 -27.45 -11.85
N MET A 638 28.32 -28.56 -11.67
CA MET A 638 28.86 -29.70 -10.93
C MET A 638 30.05 -30.37 -11.64
N PRO A 639 30.02 -30.57 -12.97
CA PRO A 639 31.19 -31.02 -13.71
C PRO A 639 32.36 -30.03 -13.62
N LEU A 640 32.09 -28.72 -13.74
CA LEU A 640 33.11 -27.68 -13.63
C LEU A 640 33.81 -27.72 -12.25
N PHE A 641 33.05 -27.83 -11.16
CA PHE A 641 33.61 -27.91 -9.81
C PHE A 641 34.42 -29.18 -9.59
N LEU A 642 33.91 -30.34 -10.02
CA LEU A 642 34.59 -31.62 -9.83
C LEU A 642 35.83 -31.76 -10.72
N VAL A 643 35.81 -31.22 -11.94
CA VAL A 643 36.98 -31.17 -12.83
C VAL A 643 38.04 -30.23 -12.25
N ALA A 644 37.67 -29.04 -11.80
CA ALA A 644 38.59 -28.10 -11.16
C ALA A 644 39.20 -28.67 -9.87
N ALA A 645 38.40 -29.33 -9.03
CA ALA A 645 38.88 -30.00 -7.83
C ALA A 645 39.87 -31.14 -8.14
N GLY A 646 39.57 -31.96 -9.15
CA GLY A 646 40.49 -32.99 -9.63
C GLY A 646 41.79 -32.39 -10.17
N ALA A 647 41.73 -31.35 -10.99
CA ALA A 647 42.92 -30.67 -11.53
C ALA A 647 43.81 -30.06 -10.43
N LEU A 648 43.21 -29.58 -9.33
CA LEU A 648 43.94 -29.07 -8.16
C LEU A 648 44.64 -30.21 -7.40
N LEU A 649 43.96 -31.35 -7.23
CA LEU A 649 44.47 -32.53 -6.51
C LEU A 649 45.53 -33.30 -7.30
N CYS A 650 45.49 -33.29 -8.63
CA CYS A 650 46.53 -33.86 -9.49
C CYS A 650 47.93 -33.25 -9.27
N ARG A 651 48.03 -32.08 -8.62
CA ARG A 651 49.30 -31.43 -8.32
C ARG A 651 49.98 -31.95 -7.05
N LEU A 652 49.29 -32.79 -6.28
CA LEU A 652 49.82 -33.39 -5.06
C LEU A 652 50.29 -34.83 -5.35
N PRO A 653 51.45 -35.26 -4.85
CA PRO A 653 51.93 -36.62 -5.05
C PRO A 653 51.04 -37.63 -4.30
N GLY A 654 50.67 -38.73 -4.98
CA GLY A 654 49.94 -39.86 -4.38
C GLY A 654 48.40 -39.81 -4.44
N VAL A 655 47.79 -38.76 -5.00
CA VAL A 655 46.32 -38.56 -5.03
C VAL A 655 45.67 -38.81 -6.40
N PHE A 656 46.40 -39.46 -7.32
CA PHE A 656 45.90 -39.79 -8.66
C PHE A 656 44.59 -40.61 -8.68
N PRO A 657 44.40 -41.65 -7.81
CA PRO A 657 43.13 -42.38 -7.75
C PRO A 657 41.94 -41.50 -7.33
N ALA A 658 42.17 -40.55 -6.41
CA ALA A 658 41.14 -39.62 -5.95
C ALA A 658 40.72 -38.64 -7.06
N THR A 659 41.64 -38.27 -7.94
CA THR A 659 41.34 -37.40 -9.10
C THR A 659 40.44 -38.12 -10.11
N ILE A 660 40.74 -39.37 -10.42
CA ILE A 660 39.90 -40.18 -11.32
C ILE A 660 38.49 -40.33 -10.72
N ALA A 661 38.38 -40.57 -9.41
CA ALA A 661 37.10 -40.67 -8.71
C ALA A 661 36.25 -39.37 -8.79
N LEU A 662 36.89 -38.20 -8.76
CA LEU A 662 36.19 -36.91 -8.91
C LEU A 662 35.68 -36.69 -10.33
N TRP A 663 36.49 -37.03 -11.34
CA TRP A 663 36.09 -36.89 -12.75
C TRP A 663 35.03 -37.91 -13.17
N THR A 664 35.07 -39.14 -12.65
CA THR A 664 33.98 -40.11 -12.85
C THR A 664 32.71 -39.67 -12.14
N SER A 665 32.81 -39.10 -10.94
CA SER A 665 31.68 -38.48 -10.24
C SER A 665 31.09 -37.29 -11.01
N ALA A 666 31.92 -36.53 -11.74
CA ALA A 666 31.46 -35.44 -12.61
C ALA A 666 30.56 -35.96 -13.72
N LEU A 667 30.99 -37.01 -14.42
CA LEU A 667 30.24 -37.67 -15.48
C LEU A 667 28.94 -38.32 -14.96
N LEU A 668 29.00 -38.91 -13.77
CA LEU A 668 27.82 -39.50 -13.11
C LEU A 668 26.81 -38.42 -12.68
N SER A 669 27.30 -37.27 -12.18
CA SER A 669 26.42 -36.15 -11.79
C SER A 669 25.71 -35.52 -12.99
N LEU A 670 26.39 -35.46 -14.14
CA LEU A 670 25.82 -35.02 -15.42
C LEU A 670 24.69 -35.94 -15.87
N THR A 671 24.92 -37.25 -15.87
CA THR A 671 23.90 -38.22 -16.28
C THR A 671 22.70 -38.25 -15.32
N ILE A 672 22.93 -38.26 -14.01
CA ILE A 672 21.85 -38.21 -13.01
C ILE A 672 21.02 -36.92 -13.15
N GLY A 673 21.65 -35.76 -13.33
CA GLY A 673 20.93 -34.50 -13.42
C GLY A 673 20.12 -34.30 -14.70
N LEU A 674 20.56 -34.88 -15.82
CA LEU A 674 19.81 -34.82 -17.09
C LEU A 674 18.54 -35.69 -17.05
N TYR A 675 18.61 -36.88 -16.44
CA TYR A 675 17.50 -37.85 -16.42
C TYR A 675 16.64 -37.80 -15.14
N ARG A 676 17.21 -37.42 -14.00
CA ARG A 676 16.56 -37.37 -12.67
C ARG A 676 17.04 -36.13 -11.88
N PRO A 677 16.72 -34.90 -12.34
CA PRO A 677 17.18 -33.67 -11.69
C PRO A 677 16.84 -33.58 -10.21
N ASP A 678 15.71 -34.13 -9.77
CA ASP A 678 15.27 -34.11 -8.37
C ASP A 678 16.27 -34.74 -7.41
N LYS A 679 17.05 -35.73 -7.87
CA LYS A 679 18.10 -36.39 -7.06
C LYS A 679 19.31 -35.50 -6.83
N MET A 680 19.50 -34.46 -7.64
CA MET A 680 20.61 -33.52 -7.54
C MET A 680 20.33 -32.38 -6.57
N ARG A 681 19.11 -32.31 -6.01
CA ARG A 681 18.69 -31.25 -5.08
C ARG A 681 19.58 -31.15 -3.86
N LEU A 682 19.94 -32.29 -3.24
CA LEU A 682 20.78 -32.28 -2.04
C LEU A 682 22.19 -31.77 -2.35
N ALA A 683 22.79 -32.22 -3.47
CA ALA A 683 24.09 -31.76 -3.94
C ALA A 683 24.08 -30.26 -4.30
N TYR A 684 23.01 -29.81 -4.95
CA TYR A 684 22.77 -28.39 -5.24
C TYR A 684 22.72 -27.56 -3.97
N MET A 685 21.95 -27.99 -2.97
CA MET A 685 21.84 -27.29 -1.68
C MET A 685 23.19 -27.28 -0.93
N ALA A 686 23.91 -28.40 -0.91
CA ALA A 686 25.20 -28.51 -0.24
C ALA A 686 26.26 -27.61 -0.88
N LEU A 687 26.37 -27.60 -2.22
CA LEU A 687 27.33 -26.74 -2.89
C LEU A 687 26.97 -25.26 -2.75
N ASN A 688 25.68 -24.93 -2.82
CA ASN A 688 25.19 -23.58 -2.57
C ASN A 688 25.46 -23.07 -1.15
N LEU A 689 25.42 -23.96 -0.15
CA LEU A 689 25.81 -23.65 1.22
C LEU A 689 27.25 -23.11 1.29
N VAL A 690 28.14 -23.65 0.44
CA VAL A 690 29.55 -23.30 0.39
C VAL A 690 29.81 -22.10 -0.53
N THR A 691 29.17 -22.06 -1.70
CA THR A 691 29.45 -21.03 -2.72
C THR A 691 28.73 -19.70 -2.47
N ALA A 692 27.61 -19.68 -1.76
CA ALA A 692 26.86 -18.45 -1.54
C ALA A 692 27.57 -17.43 -0.63
N PRO A 693 28.22 -17.80 0.48
CA PRO A 693 29.07 -16.88 1.24
C PRO A 693 30.19 -16.29 0.38
N ILE A 694 30.80 -17.10 -0.49
CA ILE A 694 31.84 -16.66 -1.43
C ILE A 694 31.27 -15.66 -2.44
N GLY A 695 30.12 -15.98 -3.06
CA GLY A 695 29.44 -15.09 -3.99
C GLY A 695 29.03 -13.76 -3.34
N LEU A 696 28.58 -13.79 -2.08
CA LEU A 696 28.27 -12.59 -1.30
C LEU A 696 29.54 -11.77 -1.03
N ALA A 697 30.64 -12.41 -0.65
CA ALA A 697 31.91 -11.72 -0.41
C ALA A 697 32.47 -11.09 -1.70
N VAL A 698 32.50 -11.85 -2.81
CA VAL A 698 32.98 -11.39 -4.12
C VAL A 698 32.10 -10.25 -4.65
N SER A 699 30.77 -10.38 -4.57
CA SER A 699 29.86 -9.30 -5.00
C SER A 699 30.00 -8.06 -4.14
N THR A 700 30.14 -8.20 -2.81
CA THR A 700 30.39 -7.08 -1.90
C THR A 700 31.70 -6.38 -2.23
N LEU A 701 32.77 -7.14 -2.48
CA LEU A 701 34.07 -6.60 -2.88
C LEU A 701 33.97 -5.85 -4.21
N ALA A 702 33.36 -6.46 -5.23
CA ALA A 702 33.17 -5.84 -6.54
C ALA A 702 32.35 -4.54 -6.44
N MET A 703 31.23 -4.55 -5.72
CA MET A 703 30.41 -3.36 -5.48
C MET A 703 31.17 -2.29 -4.69
N SER A 704 32.02 -2.68 -3.74
CA SER A 704 32.89 -1.76 -3.01
C SER A 704 33.91 -1.09 -3.92
N MET A 705 34.54 -1.86 -4.81
CA MET A 705 35.46 -1.32 -5.80
C MET A 705 34.75 -0.33 -6.73
N VAL A 706 33.57 -0.68 -7.26
CA VAL A 706 32.77 0.25 -8.08
C VAL A 706 32.43 1.52 -7.30
N TYR A 707 32.03 1.41 -6.04
CA TYR A 707 31.66 2.57 -5.23
C TYR A 707 32.83 3.52 -4.97
N PHE A 708 33.99 3.00 -4.55
CA PHE A 708 35.13 3.83 -4.15
C PHE A 708 36.03 4.26 -5.31
N PHE A 709 36.11 3.47 -6.39
CA PHE A 709 36.97 3.79 -7.55
C PHE A 709 36.21 4.39 -8.74
N VAL A 710 34.89 4.26 -8.82
CA VAL A 710 34.09 4.85 -9.91
C VAL A 710 33.13 5.90 -9.38
N ILE A 711 32.21 5.52 -8.48
CA ILE A 711 31.15 6.43 -8.01
C ILE A 711 31.76 7.59 -7.22
N THR A 712 32.63 7.33 -6.24
CA THR A 712 33.18 8.36 -5.36
C THR A 712 34.04 9.40 -6.11
N PRO A 713 34.98 9.03 -7.01
CA PRO A 713 35.77 10.01 -7.76
C PRO A 713 34.90 10.86 -8.69
N VAL A 714 33.95 10.25 -9.41
CA VAL A 714 32.98 10.97 -10.25
C VAL A 714 32.14 11.94 -9.41
N SER A 715 31.72 11.51 -8.22
CA SER A 715 30.97 12.36 -7.28
C SER A 715 31.77 13.57 -6.81
N LEU A 716 33.04 13.37 -6.48
CA LEU A 716 33.94 14.47 -6.10
C LEU A 716 34.11 15.45 -7.26
N ALA A 717 34.28 14.97 -8.50
CA ALA A 717 34.33 15.81 -9.68
C ALA A 717 33.03 16.62 -9.87
N ILE A 718 31.85 15.97 -9.82
CA ILE A 718 30.54 16.63 -9.92
C ILE A 718 30.41 17.76 -8.89
N LYS A 719 30.80 17.50 -7.64
CA LYS A 719 30.77 18.48 -6.54
C LYS A 719 31.76 19.63 -6.76
N LEU A 720 32.96 19.34 -7.23
CA LEU A 720 33.98 20.36 -7.58
C LEU A 720 33.48 21.30 -8.68
N PHE A 721 32.74 20.77 -9.67
CA PHE A 721 32.09 21.58 -10.71
C PHE A 721 30.75 22.22 -10.27
N GLY A 722 30.42 22.15 -8.98
CA GLY A 722 29.25 22.82 -8.40
C GLY A 722 27.89 22.23 -8.79
N ARG A 723 27.85 21.06 -9.43
CA ARG A 723 26.59 20.38 -9.80
C ARG A 723 25.94 19.73 -8.58
N ASP A 724 24.62 19.83 -8.50
CA ASP A 724 23.80 19.23 -7.43
C ASP A 724 22.65 18.41 -8.06
N PRO A 725 22.91 17.14 -8.43
CA PRO A 725 21.94 16.30 -9.15
C PRO A 725 20.61 16.12 -8.42
N LEU A 726 20.63 16.17 -7.08
CA LEU A 726 19.46 16.05 -6.22
C LEU A 726 18.84 17.40 -5.84
N SER A 727 19.35 18.53 -6.33
CA SER A 727 18.84 19.86 -5.98
C SER A 727 18.65 20.07 -4.46
N ARG A 728 19.62 19.63 -3.66
CA ARG A 728 19.60 19.68 -2.18
C ARG A 728 19.76 21.09 -1.64
N LYS A 729 20.39 21.99 -2.40
CA LYS A 729 20.50 23.40 -2.02
C LYS A 729 19.13 24.07 -2.12
N ILE A 730 18.70 24.67 -1.01
CA ILE A 730 17.53 25.55 -0.96
C ILE A 730 17.92 26.89 -1.59
N ASN A 731 17.10 27.38 -2.51
CA ASN A 731 17.25 28.71 -3.09
C ASN A 731 16.03 29.55 -2.71
N SER A 732 16.09 30.20 -1.55
CA SER A 732 14.97 30.95 -0.98
C SER A 732 14.43 32.06 -1.89
N ARG A 733 15.24 32.54 -2.86
CA ARG A 733 14.83 33.55 -3.84
C ARG A 733 13.93 33.03 -4.94
N GLN A 734 13.84 31.71 -5.16
CA GLN A 734 12.90 31.13 -6.12
C GLN A 734 11.47 31.29 -5.61
N SER A 735 10.56 31.68 -6.51
CA SER A 735 9.12 31.76 -6.23
C SER A 735 8.44 30.39 -6.32
N SER A 736 9.05 29.43 -7.03
CA SER A 736 8.52 28.10 -7.28
C SER A 736 9.65 27.06 -7.38
N TYR A 737 9.35 25.84 -6.94
CA TYR A 737 10.15 24.64 -7.13
C TYR A 737 9.49 23.61 -8.06
N TRP A 738 8.35 23.93 -8.68
CA TRP A 738 7.76 23.09 -9.71
C TRP A 738 8.67 23.07 -10.95
N ALA A 739 9.07 21.87 -11.38
CA ALA A 739 9.79 21.67 -12.63
C ALA A 739 8.78 21.45 -13.76
N PRO A 740 8.93 22.12 -14.92
CA PRO A 740 8.08 21.83 -16.07
C PRO A 740 8.33 20.41 -16.57
N ARG A 741 7.25 19.68 -16.83
CA ARG A 741 7.29 18.33 -17.43
C ARG A 741 6.85 18.43 -18.88
N GLN A 742 7.73 18.04 -19.80
CA GLN A 742 7.36 17.88 -21.21
C GLN A 742 6.70 16.51 -21.40
N GLN A 743 5.48 16.51 -21.91
CA GLN A 743 4.84 15.29 -22.35
C GLN A 743 5.39 14.91 -23.73
N SER A 744 5.79 13.65 -23.88
CA SER A 744 6.26 13.14 -25.18
C SER A 744 5.08 12.58 -25.97
N ASP A 745 4.91 13.06 -27.19
CA ASP A 745 3.92 12.54 -28.15
C ASP A 745 4.44 11.30 -28.92
N ASP A 746 5.66 10.84 -28.64
CA ASP A 746 6.26 9.69 -29.29
C ASP A 746 5.53 8.39 -28.90
N PRO A 747 4.84 7.70 -29.83
CA PRO A 747 4.14 6.45 -29.53
C PRO A 747 5.08 5.34 -29.04
N GLY A 748 6.35 5.38 -29.40
CA GLY A 748 7.37 4.44 -28.94
C GLY A 748 7.69 4.57 -27.45
N ARG A 749 7.29 5.67 -26.78
CA ARG A 749 7.55 5.89 -25.34
C ARG A 749 6.97 4.78 -24.46
N TRP A 750 5.82 4.23 -24.85
CA TRP A 750 5.11 3.19 -24.11
C TRP A 750 5.86 1.86 -24.06
N PHE A 751 6.76 1.61 -25.01
CA PHE A 751 7.53 0.36 -25.06
C PHE A 751 8.99 0.53 -24.65
N ARG A 752 9.36 1.72 -24.17
CA ARG A 752 10.69 2.03 -23.63
C ARG A 752 10.65 2.00 -22.11
N LYS A 753 11.69 1.42 -21.52
CA LYS A 753 11.89 1.39 -20.06
C LYS A 753 12.54 2.68 -19.52
N PHE A 754 12.84 3.62 -20.43
CA PHE A 754 13.41 4.94 -20.20
C PHE A 754 12.41 5.99 -20.68
#